data_AF-A0AA45XP12-F1
#
_entry.id   AF-A0AA45XP12-F1
#
_cell.length_a   1.000
_cell.length_b   1.000
_cell.length_c   1.000
_cell.angle_alpha   90.00
_cell.angle_beta   90.00
_cell.angle_gamma   90.00
#
_symmetry.space_group_name_H-M   'P 1'
#
loop_
_entity.id
_entity.type
_entity.pdbx_description
1 polymer ?
#
loop_
_entity_poly.entity_id
_entity_poly.type
_entity_poly.pdbx_seq_one_letter_code
_entity_poly.pdbx_strand_id
1 'polypeptide(L)'
;MQTPHPVQDIVPAFLQAMHAHGIVPDARGRDALNADGTLVRFHVEGDRRGTRNGWAVLFGDDVPAGEFGSWRTGLRHGWCAKSPTSLTAAEQRAIRQRQEAARADRERQQREREDAAAKAANVLWNRAVPADASHPYLVRKGIQPHGLRVAAWPVRNSEGLVFRHIDNTLLVPVMNAAGRIVSLQAIFPRMDLALGRDKGFLAGGRKQGCFHVLGKPLSSQPIAIAEGYATAESIHQATGWCVVVAWDAGNLASVARAWRSAMPEASFVICADNDQWTRQPLDNPGVTQATHAAADIDARVVWPEFAILHDEDDRPTDFNDLHLREGLEVLRAQLMPAAAATGDEAATEDDAPATAAARYLVPGNLSAFDTFTPFPDCSARGRPLPTARNLAELCRRTGVTVRYNVIRKDLEILVPGLQTTVDNAKEVAAGEVMDCMHRAGMAIASFETNLCQVAEANPYNPVASWITSRPWDGQSRLQAFFDTVQEAQPTRMADGRVLKEILMRRWLISGVAAAFEPDGVVARGVLTFVSKQNLGKTRWARQLAPGELQLIADGVVLDPANKDSVKQVISKWIVELGEVDATFRRTDIAALKSFISRSHDEIRRPYARTESRYARRTILFASVNDERFLRDATGNTRWWTVHAVALGEPARIDMQQVWAEAHALYCNGETWHLASDELDALNATNSEHEPISPIAELIDRHFDWSLPAEHRSTPYRATEIAIAVGIDKPNRRDVNEAAAYVVKRHDVRTKLIGKERAKVWLMPPRKRSAADHAAGPF
;
A
#
# COMPACT_ATOMS: atom_id res chain seq x y z
N MET A 1 45.56 21.16 -26.99
CA MET A 1 44.62 21.77 -26.03
C MET A 1 43.23 21.72 -26.64
N GLN A 2 42.46 20.67 -26.36
CA GLN A 2 41.04 20.63 -26.69
C GLN A 2 40.29 21.18 -25.48
N THR A 3 39.51 22.24 -25.72
CA THR A 3 38.60 22.87 -24.77
C THR A 3 37.62 21.85 -24.18
N PRO A 4 37.43 21.82 -22.85
CA PRO A 4 36.44 20.94 -22.22
C PRO A 4 35.03 21.41 -22.61
N HIS A 5 34.19 20.47 -23.04
CA HIS A 5 32.75 20.71 -23.16
C HIS A 5 32.18 21.12 -21.79
N PRO A 6 31.25 22.10 -21.72
CA PRO A 6 30.71 22.53 -20.44
C PRO A 6 29.89 21.38 -19.84
N VAL A 7 30.29 20.92 -18.67
CA VAL A 7 29.42 20.15 -17.77
C VAL A 7 28.18 21.02 -17.56
N GLN A 8 27.02 20.61 -18.08
CA GLN A 8 25.76 21.24 -17.67
C GLN A 8 25.72 21.18 -16.15
N ASP A 9 25.61 22.34 -15.50
CA ASP A 9 25.52 22.39 -14.05
C ASP A 9 24.31 21.56 -13.59
N ILE A 10 24.61 20.37 -13.03
CA ILE A 10 23.65 19.34 -12.64
C ILE A 10 22.71 19.86 -11.55
N VAL A 11 23.25 20.69 -10.65
CA VAL A 11 22.55 21.25 -9.49
C VAL A 11 21.36 22.14 -9.93
N PRO A 12 21.51 23.12 -10.83
CA PRO A 12 20.39 23.86 -11.44
C PRO A 12 19.28 22.98 -12.03
N ALA A 13 19.62 21.94 -12.80
CA ALA A 13 18.63 21.06 -13.41
C ALA A 13 17.86 20.24 -12.35
N PHE A 14 18.54 19.83 -11.29
CA PHE A 14 17.93 19.15 -10.16
C PHE A 14 17.04 20.09 -9.34
N LEU A 15 17.49 21.32 -9.08
CA LEU A 15 16.70 22.37 -8.42
C LEU A 15 15.44 22.73 -9.22
N GLN A 16 15.52 22.76 -10.55
CA GLN A 16 14.37 22.99 -11.41
C GLN A 16 13.32 21.87 -11.28
N ALA A 17 13.77 20.62 -11.21
CA ALA A 17 12.87 19.48 -10.96
C ALA A 17 12.23 19.56 -9.56
N MET A 18 12.99 19.94 -8.54
CA MET A 18 12.45 20.16 -7.19
C MET A 18 11.36 21.23 -7.19
N HIS A 19 11.60 22.35 -7.88
CA HIS A 19 10.63 23.43 -8.02
C HIS A 19 9.35 22.96 -8.75
N ALA A 20 9.48 22.20 -9.84
CA ALA A 20 8.35 21.67 -10.60
C ALA A 20 7.41 20.78 -9.75
N HIS A 21 7.94 20.17 -8.68
CA HIS A 21 7.19 19.38 -7.71
C HIS A 21 6.82 20.14 -6.43
N GLY A 22 6.95 21.47 -6.42
CA GLY A 22 6.57 22.33 -5.30
C GLY A 22 7.52 22.24 -4.09
N ILE A 23 8.74 21.71 -4.25
CA ILE A 23 9.75 21.63 -3.20
C ILE A 23 10.81 22.68 -3.51
N VAL A 24 10.63 23.89 -2.99
CA VAL A 24 11.53 25.02 -3.26
C VAL A 24 12.48 25.23 -2.06
N PRO A 25 13.77 24.88 -2.17
CA PRO A 25 14.74 25.09 -1.11
C PRO A 25 15.08 26.57 -0.90
N ASP A 26 15.29 26.97 0.35
CA ASP A 26 15.83 28.29 0.72
C ASP A 26 17.26 28.51 0.22
N ALA A 27 17.77 29.74 0.29
CA ALA A 27 19.10 30.09 -0.22
C ALA A 27 20.20 29.17 0.34
N ARG A 28 20.16 28.89 1.66
CA ARG A 28 21.11 27.98 2.30
C ARG A 28 20.96 26.54 1.80
N GLY A 29 19.74 26.09 1.55
CA GLY A 29 19.48 24.77 0.98
C GLY A 29 20.01 24.61 -0.43
N ARG A 30 19.91 25.66 -1.25
CA ARG A 30 20.47 25.70 -2.61
C ARG A 30 21.99 25.66 -2.58
N ASP A 31 22.60 26.45 -1.70
CA ASP A 31 24.07 26.52 -1.58
C ASP A 31 24.67 25.22 -1.00
N ALA A 32 23.92 24.52 -0.14
CA ALA A 32 24.33 23.26 0.46
C ALA A 32 24.16 22.05 -0.49
N LEU A 33 23.44 22.20 -1.60
CA LEU A 33 23.16 21.11 -2.52
C LEU A 33 24.36 20.80 -3.40
N ASN A 34 25.02 19.68 -3.11
CA ASN A 34 26.17 19.17 -3.84
C ASN A 34 25.84 17.80 -4.46
N ALA A 35 26.55 17.45 -5.53
CA ALA A 35 26.32 16.22 -6.28
C ALA A 35 27.21 15.05 -5.78
N ASP A 36 27.47 14.98 -4.48
CA ASP A 36 28.37 13.99 -3.86
C ASP A 36 27.63 12.82 -3.16
N GLY A 37 26.30 12.81 -3.22
CA GLY A 37 25.45 11.81 -2.58
C GLY A 37 25.07 12.12 -1.13
N THR A 38 25.45 13.30 -0.62
CA THR A 38 25.14 13.72 0.74
C THR A 38 23.66 14.13 0.87
N LEU A 39 23.04 13.75 2.00
CA LEU A 39 21.70 14.20 2.35
C LEU A 39 21.73 15.66 2.79
N VAL A 40 21.07 16.51 2.03
CA VAL A 40 20.89 17.93 2.34
C VAL A 40 19.50 18.14 2.92
N ARG A 41 19.43 18.80 4.08
CA ARG A 41 18.18 19.21 4.74
C ARG A 41 18.04 20.72 4.64
N PHE A 42 16.91 21.18 4.11
CA PHE A 42 16.67 22.60 3.83
C PHE A 42 15.26 23.03 4.23
N HIS A 43 15.08 24.34 4.33
CA HIS A 43 13.77 24.93 4.55
C HIS A 43 13.03 24.97 3.21
N VAL A 44 11.75 24.58 3.20
CA VAL A 44 10.89 24.67 2.00
C VAL A 44 10.12 25.97 2.07
N GLU A 45 10.09 26.72 0.97
CA GLU A 45 9.30 27.95 0.88
C GLU A 45 7.81 27.69 1.22
N GLY A 46 7.22 28.53 2.07
CA GLY A 46 5.86 28.36 2.58
C GLY A 46 5.73 27.52 3.86
N ASP A 47 6.82 26.89 4.33
CA ASP A 47 6.85 26.26 5.64
C ASP A 47 7.05 27.28 6.78
N ARG A 48 6.70 26.86 8.01
CA ARG A 48 6.95 27.66 9.22
C ARG A 48 8.43 28.00 9.34
N ARG A 49 8.75 29.28 9.56
CA ARG A 49 10.11 29.78 9.70
C ARG A 49 10.89 28.96 10.75
N GLY A 50 12.08 28.49 10.36
CA GLY A 50 12.96 27.69 11.21
C GLY A 50 12.85 26.16 11.05
N THR A 51 11.89 25.64 10.28
CA THR A 51 11.81 24.22 9.95
C THR A 51 12.77 23.85 8.82
N ARG A 52 13.20 22.58 8.76
CA ARG A 52 13.98 22.02 7.63
C ARG A 52 13.30 20.79 7.05
N ASN A 53 12.04 20.92 6.65
CA ASN A 53 11.22 19.77 6.23
C ASN A 53 11.59 19.23 4.85
N GLY A 54 12.33 20.00 4.05
CA GLY A 54 12.82 19.58 2.75
C GLY A 54 14.08 18.74 2.88
N TRP A 55 14.21 17.76 1.98
CA TRP A 55 15.40 16.95 1.88
C TRP A 55 15.73 16.61 0.43
N ALA A 56 17.01 16.47 0.12
CA ALA A 56 17.48 16.01 -1.18
C ALA A 56 18.81 15.26 -1.07
N VAL A 57 19.05 14.36 -2.02
CA VAL A 57 20.32 13.65 -2.24
C VAL A 57 20.59 13.71 -3.73
N LEU A 58 21.79 14.11 -4.14
CA LEU A 58 22.18 14.20 -5.54
C LEU A 58 23.56 13.59 -5.73
N PHE A 59 23.70 12.73 -6.73
CA PHE A 59 24.96 12.15 -7.21
C PHE A 59 25.28 12.77 -8.57
N GLY A 60 26.53 13.20 -8.78
CA GLY A 60 27.00 13.91 -9.97
C GLY A 60 27.96 13.12 -10.85
N ASP A 61 28.26 11.89 -10.48
CA ASP A 61 29.20 10.98 -11.14
C ASP A 61 28.53 10.17 -12.25
N ASP A 62 29.25 9.91 -13.35
CA ASP A 62 28.88 9.17 -14.57
C ASP A 62 27.52 9.56 -15.20
N VAL A 63 26.44 9.18 -14.53
CA VAL A 63 25.08 9.61 -14.81
C VAL A 63 24.51 10.23 -13.53
N PRO A 64 24.38 11.56 -13.50
CA PRO A 64 23.87 12.24 -12.32
C PRO A 64 22.44 11.83 -12.01
N ALA A 65 22.17 11.48 -10.75
CA ALA A 65 20.88 11.01 -10.29
C ALA A 65 20.67 11.38 -8.82
N GLY A 66 19.42 11.52 -8.41
CA GLY A 66 19.10 11.98 -7.07
C GLY A 66 17.68 11.67 -6.65
N GLU A 67 17.35 12.09 -5.44
CA GLU A 67 16.03 11.97 -4.86
C GLU A 67 15.77 13.15 -3.93
N PHE A 68 14.54 13.64 -3.90
CA PHE A 68 14.14 14.75 -3.02
C PHE A 68 12.71 14.58 -2.52
N GLY A 69 12.36 15.29 -1.46
CA GLY A 69 11.05 15.17 -0.84
C GLY A 69 10.80 16.17 0.30
N SER A 70 9.63 16.04 0.93
CA SER A 70 9.23 16.81 2.11
C SER A 70 8.66 15.91 3.20
N TRP A 71 9.22 16.02 4.41
CA TRP A 71 8.75 15.29 5.59
C TRP A 71 7.40 15.80 6.10
N ARG A 72 7.04 17.04 5.79
CA ARG A 72 5.75 17.63 6.19
C ARG A 72 4.60 17.06 5.36
N THR A 73 4.81 16.84 4.07
CA THR A 73 3.78 16.36 3.13
C THR A 73 3.90 14.88 2.81
N GLY A 74 5.02 14.24 3.14
CA GLY A 74 5.31 12.85 2.79
C GLY A 74 5.74 12.64 1.32
N LEU A 75 5.84 13.71 0.52
CA LEU A 75 6.20 13.63 -0.90
C LEU A 75 7.65 13.16 -1.09
N ARG A 76 7.86 12.36 -2.15
CA ARG A 76 9.15 11.78 -2.52
C ARG A 76 9.24 11.60 -4.04
N HIS A 77 10.31 12.10 -4.65
CA HIS A 77 10.52 12.10 -6.10
C HIS A 77 11.96 11.73 -6.45
N GLY A 78 12.12 10.80 -7.38
CA GLY A 78 13.43 10.45 -7.97
C GLY A 78 13.76 11.34 -9.16
N TRP A 79 15.05 11.54 -9.43
CA TRP A 79 15.55 12.37 -10.52
C TRP A 79 16.79 11.76 -11.18
N CYS A 80 16.97 11.99 -12.48
CA CYS A 80 18.14 11.59 -13.25
C CYS A 80 18.41 12.60 -14.37
N ALA A 81 19.66 13.03 -14.53
CA ALA A 81 20.08 13.98 -15.57
C ALA A 81 19.95 13.40 -16.99
N LYS A 82 20.10 12.07 -17.13
CA LYS A 82 19.81 11.37 -18.37
C LYS A 82 18.35 10.92 -18.39
N SER A 83 17.69 11.09 -19.54
CA SER A 83 16.37 10.50 -19.75
C SER A 83 16.42 8.97 -19.56
N PRO A 84 15.35 8.33 -19.06
CA PRO A 84 15.31 6.88 -18.92
C PRO A 84 15.65 6.10 -20.21
N THR A 85 15.43 6.73 -21.36
CA THR A 85 15.69 6.21 -22.71
C THR A 85 17.15 6.26 -23.16
N SER A 86 18.02 7.05 -22.49
CA SER A 86 19.44 7.19 -22.84
C SER A 86 20.39 6.43 -21.90
N LEU A 87 19.85 5.76 -20.88
CA LEU A 87 20.59 4.94 -19.92
C LEU A 87 20.82 3.52 -20.44
N THR A 88 22.08 3.10 -20.49
CA THR A 88 22.46 1.70 -20.76
C THR A 88 22.13 0.79 -19.56
N ALA A 89 22.03 -0.53 -19.81
CA ALA A 89 21.80 -1.52 -18.75
C ALA A 89 22.93 -1.59 -17.70
N ALA A 90 24.15 -1.19 -18.07
CA ALA A 90 25.27 -1.07 -17.13
C ALA A 90 25.09 0.15 -16.23
N GLU A 91 24.78 1.33 -16.80
CA GLU A 91 24.50 2.55 -16.05
C GLU A 91 23.31 2.39 -15.10
N GLN A 92 22.22 1.73 -15.53
CA GLN A 92 21.06 1.48 -14.65
C GLN A 92 21.39 0.57 -13.45
N ARG A 93 22.23 -0.47 -13.65
CA ARG A 93 22.69 -1.32 -12.54
C ARG A 93 23.60 -0.55 -11.60
N ALA A 94 24.51 0.26 -12.14
CA ALA A 94 25.39 1.12 -11.36
C ALA A 94 24.60 2.16 -10.54
N ILE A 95 23.55 2.76 -11.10
CA ILE A 95 22.66 3.69 -10.37
C ILE A 95 21.95 2.97 -9.21
N ARG A 96 21.36 1.79 -9.45
CA ARG A 96 20.69 1.02 -8.37
C ARG A 96 21.65 0.59 -7.26
N GLN A 97 22.81 0.04 -7.63
CA GLN A 97 23.83 -0.35 -6.66
C GLN A 97 24.31 0.84 -5.83
N ARG A 98 24.48 2.03 -6.44
CA ARG A 98 24.83 3.27 -5.72
C ARG A 98 23.70 3.72 -4.78
N GLN A 99 22.44 3.67 -5.22
CA GLN A 99 21.29 4.03 -4.38
C GLN A 99 21.11 3.10 -3.18
N GLU A 100 21.29 1.79 -3.39
CA GLU A 100 21.26 0.76 -2.34
C GLU A 100 22.44 0.91 -1.38
N ALA A 101 23.67 1.07 -1.90
CA ALA A 101 24.86 1.30 -1.09
C ALA A 101 24.73 2.58 -0.26
N ALA A 102 24.25 3.67 -0.85
CA ALA A 102 24.02 4.92 -0.14
C ALA A 102 22.88 4.82 0.89
N ARG A 103 21.84 4.02 0.64
CA ARG A 103 20.81 3.72 1.64
C ARG A 103 21.40 2.93 2.81
N ALA A 104 22.16 1.88 2.52
CA ALA A 104 22.82 1.06 3.53
C ALA A 104 23.83 1.87 4.35
N ASP A 105 24.59 2.76 3.71
CA ASP A 105 25.53 3.64 4.39
C ASP A 105 24.81 4.67 5.28
N ARG A 106 23.71 5.27 4.82
CA ARG A 106 22.88 6.15 5.65
C ARG A 106 22.29 5.42 6.85
N GLU A 107 21.78 4.21 6.66
CA GLU A 107 21.28 3.38 7.76
C GLU A 107 22.38 3.07 8.77
N ARG A 108 23.61 2.78 8.30
CA ARG A 108 24.79 2.61 9.15
C ARG A 108 25.13 3.88 9.92
N GLN A 109 25.28 5.02 9.24
CA GLN A 109 25.58 6.32 9.86
C GLN A 109 24.50 6.73 10.87
N GLN A 110 23.22 6.48 10.56
CA GLN A 110 22.12 6.74 11.48
C GLN A 110 22.23 5.88 12.74
N ARG A 111 22.51 4.58 12.60
CA ARG A 111 22.75 3.68 13.76
C ARG A 111 23.94 4.13 14.59
N GLU A 112 25.06 4.49 13.96
CA GLU A 112 26.24 5.00 14.66
C GLU A 112 25.94 6.28 15.44
N ARG A 113 25.17 7.21 14.85
CA ARG A 113 24.71 8.43 15.53
C ARG A 113 23.78 8.13 16.69
N GLU A 114 22.83 7.21 16.52
CA GLU A 114 21.93 6.76 17.58
C GLU A 114 22.68 6.08 18.73
N ASP A 115 23.66 5.22 18.42
CA ASP A 115 24.50 4.56 19.42
C ASP A 115 25.39 5.56 20.17
N ALA A 116 25.97 6.54 19.47
CA ALA A 116 26.74 7.62 20.08
C ALA A 116 25.86 8.50 20.99
N ALA A 117 24.66 8.84 20.53
CA ALA A 117 23.68 9.59 21.31
C ALA A 117 23.20 8.80 22.53
N ALA A 118 22.95 7.49 22.41
CA ALA A 118 22.60 6.63 23.52
C ALA A 118 23.72 6.57 24.56
N LYS A 119 24.99 6.43 24.15
CA LYS A 119 26.14 6.50 25.06
C LYS A 119 26.21 7.86 25.77
N ALA A 120 26.09 8.96 25.04
CA ALA A 120 26.09 10.30 25.61
C ALA A 120 24.91 10.55 26.57
N ALA A 121 23.72 10.06 26.22
CA ALA A 121 22.53 10.10 27.06
C ALA A 121 22.77 9.38 28.39
N ASN A 122 23.31 8.17 28.36
CA ASN A 122 23.60 7.40 29.58
C ASN A 122 24.69 8.07 30.44
N VAL A 123 25.74 8.64 29.83
CA VAL A 123 26.76 9.41 30.56
C VAL A 123 26.15 10.63 31.25
N LEU A 124 25.34 11.42 30.54
CA LEU A 124 24.70 12.61 31.10
C LEU A 124 23.69 12.21 32.19
N TRP A 125 22.88 11.19 31.93
CA TRP A 125 21.90 10.66 32.88
C TRP A 125 22.53 10.19 34.19
N ASN A 126 23.64 9.45 34.12
CA ASN A 126 24.32 8.91 35.29
C ASN A 126 24.99 9.99 36.14
N ARG A 127 25.35 11.13 35.55
CA ARG A 127 25.89 12.30 36.26
C ARG A 127 24.81 13.23 36.81
N ALA A 128 23.59 13.11 36.31
CA ALA A 128 22.47 13.94 36.71
C ALA A 128 21.96 13.52 38.10
N VAL A 129 21.45 14.48 38.85
CA VAL A 129 20.85 14.27 40.18
C VAL A 129 19.34 14.14 40.08
N PRO A 130 18.65 13.45 41.00
CA PRO A 130 17.19 13.44 41.02
C PRO A 130 16.60 14.86 40.99
N ALA A 131 15.54 15.06 40.22
CA ALA A 131 14.88 16.36 40.13
C ALA A 131 14.07 16.66 41.41
N ASP A 132 14.10 17.92 41.83
CA ASP A 132 13.34 18.42 42.98
C ASP A 132 12.04 19.09 42.54
N ALA A 133 10.98 18.96 43.34
CA ALA A 133 9.66 19.51 43.04
C ALA A 133 9.65 21.05 42.94
N SER A 134 10.63 21.74 43.56
CA SER A 134 10.82 23.19 43.47
C SER A 134 11.37 23.67 42.12
N HIS A 135 11.70 22.76 41.20
CA HIS A 135 12.21 23.15 39.89
C HIS A 135 11.23 24.10 39.16
N PRO A 136 11.68 25.25 38.59
CA PRO A 136 10.79 26.29 38.07
C PRO A 136 9.75 25.82 37.04
N TYR A 137 10.12 24.89 36.17
CA TYR A 137 9.19 24.28 35.21
C TYR A 137 8.09 23.47 35.89
N LEU A 138 8.43 22.69 36.92
CA LEU A 138 7.49 21.80 37.62
C LEU A 138 6.48 22.61 38.42
N VAL A 139 6.96 23.63 39.14
CA VAL A 139 6.10 24.59 39.86
C VAL A 139 5.17 25.31 38.89
N ARG A 140 5.69 25.84 37.77
CA ARG A 140 4.88 26.53 36.75
C ARG A 140 3.80 25.62 36.14
N LYS A 141 4.12 24.33 35.97
CA LYS A 141 3.22 23.35 35.37
C LYS A 141 2.37 22.59 36.40
N GLY A 142 2.56 22.84 37.70
CA GLY A 142 1.83 22.17 38.77
C GLY A 142 2.10 20.66 38.88
N ILE A 143 3.24 20.16 38.42
CA ILE A 143 3.51 18.72 38.24
C ILE A 143 4.70 18.21 39.06
N GLN A 144 4.81 16.89 39.28
CA GLN A 144 5.87 16.25 40.07
C GLN A 144 7.03 15.76 39.19
N PRO A 145 8.24 15.59 39.76
CA PRO A 145 9.43 15.13 39.04
C PRO A 145 9.50 13.60 38.80
N HIS A 146 8.39 12.94 38.43
CA HIS A 146 8.37 11.49 38.23
C HIS A 146 9.38 10.99 37.19
N GLY A 147 10.39 10.27 37.69
CA GLY A 147 11.45 9.69 36.87
C GLY A 147 12.35 10.72 36.19
N LEU A 148 12.40 11.96 36.71
CA LEU A 148 13.24 13.03 36.15
C LEU A 148 14.55 13.21 36.90
N ARG A 149 15.55 13.72 36.19
CA ARG A 149 16.82 14.16 36.76
C ARG A 149 17.13 15.59 36.34
N VAL A 150 18.06 16.25 37.02
CA VAL A 150 18.55 17.59 36.69
C VAL A 150 20.04 17.52 36.40
N ALA A 151 20.47 18.18 35.32
CA ALA A 151 21.87 18.44 35.02
C ALA A 151 22.04 19.69 34.16
N ALA A 152 23.28 20.10 33.95
CA ALA A 152 23.63 21.09 32.94
C ALA A 152 23.49 20.48 31.53
N TRP A 153 22.71 21.13 30.66
CA TRP A 153 22.44 20.64 29.31
C TRP A 153 23.42 21.21 28.30
N PRO A 154 24.17 20.38 27.55
CA PRO A 154 25.12 20.86 26.56
C PRO A 154 24.40 21.38 25.31
N VAL A 155 24.64 22.64 24.96
CA VAL A 155 24.15 23.25 23.71
C VAL A 155 25.26 23.22 22.67
N ARG A 156 24.96 22.59 21.53
CA ARG A 156 25.91 22.36 20.43
C ARG A 156 25.66 23.30 19.27
N ASN A 157 26.74 23.74 18.61
CA ASN A 157 26.68 24.53 17.38
C ASN A 157 26.45 23.61 16.16
N SER A 158 26.46 24.17 14.96
CA SER A 158 26.31 23.43 13.69
C SER A 158 27.39 22.37 13.44
N GLU A 159 28.55 22.52 14.07
CA GLU A 159 29.70 21.60 13.96
C GLU A 159 29.67 20.51 15.03
N GLY A 160 28.64 20.51 15.89
CA GLY A 160 28.48 19.55 16.98
C GLY A 160 29.33 19.87 18.22
N LEU A 161 30.06 20.98 18.24
CA LEU A 161 30.84 21.43 19.39
C LEU A 161 29.94 22.06 20.45
N VAL A 162 30.14 21.69 21.71
CA VAL A 162 29.42 22.30 22.84
C VAL A 162 29.98 23.70 23.06
N PHE A 163 29.14 24.72 22.91
CA PHE A 163 29.56 26.13 23.06
C PHE A 163 29.01 26.79 24.33
N ARG A 164 27.99 26.21 24.95
CA ARG A 164 27.47 26.62 26.26
C ARG A 164 26.69 25.49 26.92
N HIS A 165 26.40 25.66 28.20
CA HIS A 165 25.48 24.79 28.93
C HIS A 165 24.27 25.59 29.42
N ILE A 166 23.12 24.91 29.55
CA ILE A 166 21.94 25.45 30.22
C ILE A 166 21.82 24.71 31.55
N ASP A 167 22.10 25.41 32.64
CA ASP A 167 22.06 24.84 33.98
C ASP A 167 20.63 24.55 34.44
N ASN A 168 20.52 23.70 35.47
CA ASN A 168 19.26 23.32 36.08
C ASN A 168 18.25 22.75 35.04
N THR A 169 18.71 22.01 34.03
CA THR A 169 17.81 21.45 33.01
C THR A 169 17.25 20.11 33.48
N LEU A 170 15.92 19.95 33.42
CA LEU A 170 15.27 18.66 33.62
C LEU A 170 15.57 17.73 32.46
N LEU A 171 15.91 16.49 32.79
CA LEU A 171 16.16 15.40 31.87
C LEU A 171 15.03 14.38 32.01
N VAL A 172 14.33 14.14 30.91
CA VAL A 172 13.37 13.03 30.76
C VAL A 172 14.05 11.92 29.97
N PRO A 173 14.12 10.68 30.48
CA PRO A 173 14.76 9.59 29.77
C PRO A 173 13.89 9.13 28.60
N VAL A 174 14.50 8.99 27.43
CA VAL A 174 13.83 8.41 26.25
C VAL A 174 14.25 6.95 26.15
N MET A 175 13.31 6.05 26.40
CA MET A 175 13.55 4.61 26.53
C MET A 175 13.01 3.83 25.33
N ASN A 176 13.70 2.77 24.96
CA ASN A 176 13.20 1.80 23.98
C ASN A 176 12.34 0.70 24.65
N ALA A 177 11.74 -0.17 23.85
CA ALA A 177 10.93 -1.31 24.33
C ALA A 177 11.69 -2.30 25.24
N ALA A 178 13.02 -2.30 25.22
CA ALA A 178 13.86 -3.11 26.11
C ALA A 178 14.16 -2.40 27.45
N GLY A 179 13.56 -1.23 27.72
CA GLY A 179 13.77 -0.47 28.95
C GLY A 179 15.13 0.25 29.02
N ARG A 180 15.85 0.38 27.90
CA ARG A 180 17.15 1.07 27.85
C ARG A 180 16.99 2.53 27.44
N ILE A 181 17.73 3.42 28.11
CA ILE A 181 17.84 4.83 27.72
C ILE A 181 18.62 4.91 26.41
N VAL A 182 17.97 5.44 25.36
CA VAL A 182 18.54 5.62 24.03
C VAL A 182 18.65 7.09 23.60
N SER A 183 18.00 7.99 24.34
CA SER A 183 18.11 9.45 24.18
C SER A 183 17.64 10.15 25.46
N LEU A 184 17.68 11.48 25.48
CA LEU A 184 17.13 12.34 26.54
C LEU A 184 16.31 13.48 25.91
N GLN A 185 15.22 13.85 26.57
CA GLN A 185 14.59 15.16 26.39
C GLN A 185 15.06 16.09 27.51
N ALA A 186 15.47 17.29 27.14
CA ALA A 186 15.75 18.41 28.02
C ALA A 186 14.54 19.33 28.13
N ILE A 187 14.19 19.73 29.34
CA ILE A 187 13.22 20.78 29.64
C ILE A 187 13.94 21.84 30.48
N PHE A 188 14.09 23.03 29.92
CA PHE A 188 14.81 24.14 30.52
C PHE A 188 13.98 24.79 31.64
N PRO A 189 14.63 25.44 32.62
CA PRO A 189 13.92 26.18 33.67
C PRO A 189 12.94 27.22 33.14
N ARG A 190 13.30 27.87 32.03
CA ARG A 190 12.57 28.93 31.33
C ARG A 190 12.88 28.86 29.83
N MET A 191 12.09 29.57 29.03
CA MET A 191 12.37 29.74 27.60
C MET A 191 13.76 30.34 27.41
N ASP A 192 14.60 29.64 26.66
CA ASP A 192 15.90 30.17 26.28
C ASP A 192 15.71 31.14 25.10
N LEU A 193 15.97 32.42 25.34
CA LEU A 193 15.74 33.48 24.35
C LEU A 193 16.60 33.30 23.10
N ALA A 194 17.80 32.73 23.22
CA ALA A 194 18.69 32.53 22.08
C ALA A 194 18.26 31.33 21.21
N LEU A 195 17.69 30.29 21.82
CA LEU A 195 17.18 29.12 21.10
C LEU A 195 15.70 29.25 20.69
N GLY A 196 14.97 30.20 21.27
CA GLY A 196 13.53 30.38 21.04
C GLY A 196 12.68 29.19 21.47
N ARG A 197 13.16 28.39 22.44
CA ARG A 197 12.49 27.17 22.92
C ARG A 197 12.82 26.91 24.38
N ASP A 198 11.95 26.19 25.07
CA ASP A 198 12.12 25.76 26.46
C ASP A 198 12.36 24.25 26.61
N LYS A 199 12.33 23.50 25.50
CA LYS A 199 12.59 22.05 25.48
C LYS A 199 13.35 21.62 24.22
N GLY A 200 14.04 20.49 24.29
CA GLY A 200 14.75 19.90 23.16
C GLY A 200 15.18 18.46 23.39
N PHE A 201 15.54 17.74 22.32
CA PHE A 201 16.05 16.38 22.42
C PHE A 201 17.57 16.35 22.24
N LEU A 202 18.21 15.32 22.78
CA LEU A 202 19.62 15.05 22.54
C LEU A 202 19.85 14.81 21.04
N ALA A 203 20.77 15.57 20.45
CA ALA A 203 21.07 15.47 19.03
C ALA A 203 21.53 14.05 18.64
N GLY A 204 20.98 13.52 17.55
CA GLY A 204 21.26 12.17 17.06
C GLY A 204 20.53 11.05 17.81
N GLY A 205 19.81 11.35 18.89
CA GLY A 205 19.10 10.35 19.66
C GLY A 205 17.83 9.83 18.96
N ARG A 206 17.58 8.53 19.11
CA ARG A 206 16.37 7.88 18.58
C ARG A 206 15.13 8.33 19.37
N LYS A 207 14.10 8.77 18.66
CA LYS A 207 12.77 9.13 19.21
C LYS A 207 11.67 8.17 18.76
N GLN A 208 11.67 7.77 17.48
CA GLN A 208 10.61 6.94 16.92
C GLN A 208 10.49 5.58 17.65
N GLY A 209 9.27 5.27 18.11
CA GLY A 209 8.94 4.07 18.88
C GLY A 209 9.54 4.03 20.29
N CYS A 210 10.12 5.14 20.76
CA CYS A 210 10.67 5.27 22.11
C CYS A 210 9.75 6.15 22.97
N PHE A 211 9.80 5.99 24.29
CA PHE A 211 8.82 6.55 25.23
C PHE A 211 9.42 6.80 26.62
N HIS A 212 8.67 7.50 27.47
CA HIS A 212 8.89 7.54 28.93
C HIS A 212 7.68 6.96 29.65
N VAL A 213 7.85 6.50 30.89
CA VAL A 213 6.77 5.86 31.67
C VAL A 213 6.67 6.49 33.05
N LEU A 214 5.45 6.79 33.43
CA LEU A 214 5.05 7.32 34.73
C LEU A 214 4.24 6.26 35.46
N GLY A 215 4.61 5.96 36.71
CA GLY A 215 3.97 4.89 37.48
C GLY A 215 4.32 3.48 36.99
N LYS A 216 3.53 2.50 37.44
CA LYS A 216 3.63 1.10 37.04
C LYS A 216 2.27 0.61 36.56
N PRO A 217 2.20 -0.24 35.52
CA PRO A 217 0.95 -0.81 35.07
C PRO A 217 0.32 -1.67 36.17
N LEU A 218 -0.97 -1.46 36.43
CA LEU A 218 -1.78 -2.24 37.36
C LEU A 218 -2.91 -2.89 36.57
N SER A 219 -3.20 -4.17 36.82
CA SER A 219 -4.20 -4.92 36.06
C SER A 219 -5.63 -4.37 36.17
N SER A 220 -5.94 -3.65 37.25
CA SER A 220 -7.25 -3.04 37.51
C SER A 220 -7.38 -1.60 37.00
N GLN A 221 -6.35 -1.05 36.34
CA GLN A 221 -6.33 0.33 35.87
C GLN A 221 -5.88 0.39 34.40
N PRO A 222 -6.40 1.33 33.61
CA PRO A 222 -5.92 1.50 32.25
C PRO A 222 -4.51 2.10 32.21
N ILE A 223 -3.82 1.85 31.10
CA ILE A 223 -2.57 2.50 30.74
C ILE A 223 -2.90 3.67 29.82
N ALA A 224 -2.61 4.89 30.26
CA ALA A 224 -2.79 6.07 29.42
C ALA A 224 -1.56 6.30 28.53
N ILE A 225 -1.76 6.82 27.31
CA ILE A 225 -0.70 7.25 26.40
C ILE A 225 -0.94 8.71 26.04
N ALA A 226 0.04 9.58 26.30
CA ALA A 226 -0.06 11.03 26.07
C ALA A 226 1.19 11.57 25.36
N GLU A 227 1.10 12.73 24.70
CA GLU A 227 2.21 13.31 23.95
C GLU A 227 3.30 13.88 24.86
N GLY A 228 2.96 14.81 25.75
CA GLY A 228 3.91 15.56 26.57
C GLY A 228 4.08 15.01 27.98
N TYR A 229 5.27 15.26 28.58
CA TYR A 229 5.52 14.91 29.98
C TYR A 229 4.54 15.61 30.95
N ALA A 230 4.26 16.90 30.74
CA ALA A 230 3.36 17.64 31.62
C ALA A 230 1.92 17.12 31.57
N THR A 231 1.41 16.89 30.36
CA THR A 231 0.11 16.25 30.11
C THR A 231 0.03 14.90 30.82
N ALA A 232 1.04 14.06 30.61
CA ALA A 232 1.10 12.72 31.16
C ALA A 232 1.18 12.71 32.70
N GLU A 233 1.95 13.62 33.29
CA GLU A 233 2.08 13.75 34.73
C GLU A 233 0.81 14.32 35.39
N SER A 234 0.11 15.27 34.75
CA SER A 234 -1.21 15.72 35.20
C SER A 234 -2.23 14.57 35.22
N ILE A 235 -2.24 13.74 34.18
CA ILE A 235 -3.09 12.54 34.12
C ILE A 235 -2.72 11.56 35.24
N HIS A 236 -1.42 11.31 35.44
CA HIS A 236 -0.94 10.42 36.49
C HIS A 236 -1.34 10.91 37.88
N GLN A 237 -1.23 12.20 38.16
CA GLN A 237 -1.62 12.79 39.45
C GLN A 237 -3.12 12.70 39.72
N ALA A 238 -3.95 12.96 38.70
CA ALA A 238 -5.40 12.90 38.83
C ALA A 238 -5.94 11.47 39.01
N THR A 239 -5.28 10.49 38.38
CA THR A 239 -5.84 9.13 38.24
C THR A 239 -5.09 8.05 39.02
N GLY A 240 -3.79 8.21 39.22
CA GLY A 240 -2.87 7.18 39.68
C GLY A 240 -2.44 6.18 38.59
N TRP A 241 -2.93 6.32 37.36
CA TRP A 241 -2.71 5.36 36.27
C TRP A 241 -1.27 5.30 35.80
N CYS A 242 -0.87 4.18 35.22
CA CYS A 242 0.37 4.13 34.42
C CYS A 242 0.20 5.02 33.19
N VAL A 243 1.11 5.97 32.95
CA VAL A 243 1.04 6.85 31.79
C VAL A 243 2.33 6.80 30.97
N VAL A 244 2.19 6.58 29.66
CA VAL A 244 3.28 6.48 28.71
C VAL A 244 3.37 7.78 27.91
N VAL A 245 4.55 8.40 27.90
CA VAL A 245 4.84 9.62 27.15
C VAL A 245 5.34 9.26 25.75
N ALA A 246 4.63 9.69 24.72
CA ALA A 246 4.90 9.42 23.32
C ALA A 246 5.67 10.54 22.60
N TRP A 247 5.92 11.68 23.25
CA TRP A 247 6.65 12.87 22.78
C TRP A 247 5.89 13.80 21.84
N ASP A 248 5.21 13.25 20.84
CA ASP A 248 4.42 13.99 19.85
C ASP A 248 3.43 13.08 19.09
N ALA A 249 2.45 13.71 18.45
CA ALA A 249 1.41 13.09 17.65
C ALA A 249 1.93 12.09 16.60
N GLY A 250 3.07 12.38 15.97
CA GLY A 250 3.69 11.51 14.95
C GLY A 250 4.30 10.22 15.49
N ASN A 251 4.46 10.10 16.81
CA ASN A 251 5.02 8.94 17.48
C ASN A 251 3.98 8.14 18.29
N LEU A 252 2.76 8.67 18.47
CA LEU A 252 1.66 8.03 19.20
C LEU A 252 1.40 6.60 18.69
N ALA A 253 1.19 6.42 17.39
CA ALA A 253 0.89 5.11 16.81
C ALA A 253 2.04 4.09 16.98
N SER A 254 3.29 4.55 16.89
CA SER A 254 4.45 3.67 17.11
C SER A 254 4.55 3.20 18.57
N VAL A 255 4.28 4.10 19.53
CA VAL A 255 4.34 3.78 20.96
C VAL A 255 3.13 2.94 21.38
N ALA A 256 1.93 3.27 20.91
CA ALA A 256 0.70 2.53 21.16
C ALA A 256 0.86 1.05 20.76
N ARG A 257 1.29 0.78 19.51
CA ARG A 257 1.52 -0.60 19.05
C ARG A 257 2.59 -1.33 19.85
N ALA A 258 3.68 -0.65 20.22
CA ALA A 258 4.73 -1.25 21.04
C ALA A 258 4.20 -1.69 22.41
N TRP A 259 3.36 -0.87 23.05
CA TRP A 259 2.77 -1.19 24.35
C TRP A 259 1.66 -2.21 24.29
N ARG A 260 0.77 -2.17 23.28
CA ARG A 260 -0.23 -3.22 23.06
C ARG A 260 0.42 -4.58 22.81
N SER A 261 1.52 -4.60 22.05
CA SER A 261 2.28 -5.84 21.84
C SER A 261 2.93 -6.36 23.13
N ALA A 262 3.37 -5.47 24.03
CA ALA A 262 4.00 -5.85 25.29
C ALA A 262 2.97 -6.26 26.37
N MET A 263 1.77 -5.68 26.33
CA MET A 263 0.68 -5.91 27.29
C MET A 263 -0.66 -6.11 26.54
N PRO A 264 -0.87 -7.30 25.94
CA PRO A 264 -2.05 -7.54 25.11
C PRO A 264 -3.38 -7.37 25.84
N GLU A 265 -3.43 -7.74 27.13
CA GLU A 265 -4.64 -7.72 27.96
C GLU A 265 -4.87 -6.41 28.71
N ALA A 266 -3.96 -5.43 28.61
CA ALA A 266 -4.12 -4.16 29.31
C ALA A 266 -5.23 -3.32 28.65
N SER A 267 -5.99 -2.58 29.45
CA SER A 267 -6.86 -1.53 28.93
C SER A 267 -6.03 -0.29 28.61
N PHE A 268 -6.29 0.37 27.49
CA PHE A 268 -5.54 1.56 27.07
C PHE A 268 -6.47 2.77 26.86
N VAL A 269 -5.94 3.96 27.18
CA VAL A 269 -6.59 5.25 26.90
C VAL A 269 -5.58 6.16 26.22
N ILE A 270 -5.86 6.63 25.01
CA ILE A 270 -5.04 7.64 24.34
C ILE A 270 -5.55 9.03 24.70
N CYS A 271 -4.69 9.81 25.35
CA CYS A 271 -4.98 11.16 25.80
C CYS A 271 -4.37 12.15 24.79
N ALA A 272 -5.22 12.75 23.97
CA ALA A 272 -4.83 13.63 22.87
C ALA A 272 -4.70 15.09 23.33
N ASP A 273 -3.79 15.83 22.70
CA ASP A 273 -3.83 17.29 22.74
C ASP A 273 -4.95 17.77 21.78
N ASN A 274 -5.79 18.68 22.26
CA ASN A 274 -6.90 19.26 21.50
C ASN A 274 -6.41 20.47 20.69
N ASP A 275 -5.75 20.20 19.57
CA ASP A 275 -5.20 21.21 18.64
C ASP A 275 -6.29 21.91 17.79
N GLN A 276 -7.42 22.28 18.39
CA GLN A 276 -8.61 22.80 17.69
C GLN A 276 -8.38 24.06 16.83
N TRP A 277 -7.30 24.80 17.07
CA TRP A 277 -6.90 25.98 16.28
C TRP A 277 -5.98 25.66 15.11
N THR A 278 -5.48 24.43 14.99
CA THR A 278 -4.62 24.02 13.87
C THR A 278 -5.46 23.39 12.77
N ARG A 279 -5.67 24.13 11.67
CA ARG A 279 -6.52 23.71 10.54
C ARG A 279 -5.75 23.15 9.32
N GLN A 280 -4.43 23.32 9.27
CA GLN A 280 -3.60 22.92 8.12
C GLN A 280 -2.22 22.36 8.53
N PRO A 281 -1.67 21.38 7.79
CA PRO A 281 -2.27 20.69 6.63
C PRO A 281 -3.37 19.69 7.03
N LEU A 282 -3.51 19.43 8.33
CA LEU A 282 -4.48 18.52 8.93
C LEU A 282 -5.28 19.29 10.00
N ASP A 283 -6.59 19.08 10.04
CA ASP A 283 -7.47 19.67 11.06
C ASP A 283 -7.32 18.91 12.38
N ASN A 284 -7.10 19.63 13.48
CA ASN A 284 -6.85 19.08 14.83
C ASN A 284 -5.88 17.87 14.81
N PRO A 285 -4.60 18.09 14.51
CA PRO A 285 -3.63 17.01 14.31
C PRO A 285 -3.45 16.11 15.54
N GLY A 286 -3.45 16.65 16.77
CA GLY A 286 -3.37 15.86 17.99
C GLY A 286 -4.51 14.84 18.11
N VAL A 287 -5.77 15.29 18.04
CA VAL A 287 -6.94 14.39 18.10
C VAL A 287 -6.98 13.42 16.91
N THR A 288 -6.68 13.88 15.70
CA THR A 288 -6.67 13.01 14.51
C THR A 288 -5.66 11.88 14.64
N GLN A 289 -4.42 12.18 15.04
CA GLN A 289 -3.37 11.17 15.19
C GLN A 289 -3.63 10.25 16.38
N ALA A 290 -4.16 10.78 17.49
CA ALA A 290 -4.57 9.98 18.62
C ALA A 290 -5.70 9.00 18.26
N THR A 291 -6.64 9.42 17.42
CA THR A 291 -7.73 8.57 16.92
C THR A 291 -7.20 7.43 16.06
N HIS A 292 -6.28 7.71 15.13
CA HIS A 292 -5.62 6.66 14.35
C HIS A 292 -4.82 5.70 15.26
N ALA A 293 -4.05 6.23 16.21
CA ALA A 293 -3.28 5.41 17.15
C ALA A 293 -4.17 4.55 18.04
N ALA A 294 -5.37 5.02 18.39
CA ALA A 294 -6.31 4.30 19.25
C ALA A 294 -7.01 3.18 18.49
N ALA A 295 -7.36 3.41 17.22
CA ALA A 295 -7.88 2.36 16.34
C ALA A 295 -6.86 1.23 16.15
N ASP A 296 -5.56 1.54 16.04
CA ASP A 296 -4.48 0.56 15.90
C ASP A 296 -4.39 -0.43 17.09
N ILE A 297 -4.91 -0.06 18.27
CA ILE A 297 -4.77 -0.85 19.50
C ILE A 297 -6.07 -1.09 20.27
N ASP A 298 -7.23 -0.77 19.70
CA ASP A 298 -8.53 -0.84 20.39
C ASP A 298 -8.52 -0.11 21.75
N ALA A 299 -8.24 1.19 21.72
CA ALA A 299 -8.20 2.07 22.89
C ALA A 299 -9.26 3.18 22.82
N ARG A 300 -9.67 3.70 23.99
CA ARG A 300 -10.49 4.91 24.04
C ARG A 300 -9.62 6.14 23.79
N VAL A 301 -10.12 7.11 23.03
CA VAL A 301 -9.51 8.44 22.91
C VAL A 301 -10.21 9.41 23.86
N VAL A 302 -9.45 10.24 24.56
CA VAL A 302 -9.97 11.35 25.36
C VAL A 302 -9.11 12.58 25.08
N TRP A 303 -9.73 13.75 24.96
CA TRP A 303 -9.07 15.05 24.86
C TRP A 303 -9.69 16.00 25.89
N PRO A 304 -8.97 17.06 26.33
CA PRO A 304 -9.49 17.98 27.32
C PRO A 304 -10.63 18.83 26.74
N GLU A 305 -11.71 18.92 27.50
CA GLU A 305 -12.79 19.88 27.28
C GLU A 305 -12.71 20.97 28.36
N PHE A 306 -12.81 22.23 27.96
CA PHE A 306 -12.70 23.37 28.87
C PHE A 306 -14.08 23.99 29.08
N ALA A 307 -14.44 24.24 30.35
CA ALA A 307 -15.74 24.80 30.69
C ALA A 307 -15.92 26.24 30.20
N ILE A 308 -14.82 27.01 30.17
CA ILE A 308 -14.79 28.41 29.71
C ILE A 308 -13.54 28.61 28.85
N LEU A 309 -13.73 29.07 27.62
CA LEU A 309 -12.66 29.60 26.77
C LEU A 309 -12.76 31.13 26.82
N HIS A 310 -11.69 31.82 27.25
CA HIS A 310 -11.62 33.28 27.15
C HIS A 310 -11.22 33.69 25.71
N ASP A 311 -11.12 35.01 25.45
CA ASP A 311 -10.92 35.67 24.14
C ASP A 311 -9.85 35.03 23.20
N GLU A 312 -9.71 35.51 21.95
CA GLU A 312 -8.91 34.87 20.87
C GLU A 312 -7.42 34.53 21.17
N ASP A 313 -6.84 35.12 22.21
CA ASP A 313 -5.47 34.88 22.69
C ASP A 313 -5.36 33.71 23.68
N ASP A 314 -6.49 33.21 24.21
CA ASP A 314 -6.56 32.12 25.16
C ASP A 314 -6.76 30.76 24.45
N ARG A 315 -5.68 29.98 24.34
CA ARG A 315 -5.67 28.75 23.52
C ARG A 315 -5.18 27.51 24.28
N PRO A 316 -5.92 27.04 25.30
CA PRO A 316 -5.55 25.81 26.00
C PRO A 316 -5.77 24.58 25.14
N THR A 317 -4.77 23.70 25.05
CA THR A 317 -4.81 22.53 24.17
C THR A 317 -4.69 21.22 24.91
N ASP A 318 -4.01 21.18 26.06
CA ASP A 318 -3.62 19.92 26.69
C ASP A 318 -4.22 19.70 28.09
N PHE A 319 -4.15 18.47 28.60
CA PHE A 319 -4.65 18.14 29.95
C PHE A 319 -3.89 18.85 31.07
N ASN A 320 -2.67 19.36 30.82
CA ASN A 320 -2.00 20.18 31.83
C ASN A 320 -2.61 21.58 31.93
N ASP A 321 -3.05 22.16 30.82
CA ASP A 321 -3.85 23.40 30.84
C ASP A 321 -5.16 23.18 31.61
N LEU A 322 -5.84 22.04 31.41
CA LEU A 322 -7.07 21.69 32.14
C LEU A 322 -6.81 21.57 33.65
N HIS A 323 -5.73 20.88 34.03
CA HIS A 323 -5.29 20.80 35.42
C HIS A 323 -5.09 22.20 36.04
N LEU A 324 -4.35 23.08 35.37
CA LEU A 324 -4.04 24.40 35.93
C LEU A 324 -5.27 25.32 36.04
N ARG A 325 -6.26 25.16 35.16
CA ARG A 325 -7.46 26.01 35.12
C ARG A 325 -8.58 25.51 36.01
N GLU A 326 -8.87 24.22 35.91
CA GLU A 326 -10.09 23.61 36.45
C GLU A 326 -9.80 22.56 37.55
N GLY A 327 -8.52 22.24 37.76
CA GLY A 327 -8.06 21.36 38.82
C GLY A 327 -8.00 19.88 38.45
N LEU A 328 -7.32 19.09 39.29
CA LEU A 328 -7.12 17.65 39.07
C LEU A 328 -8.43 16.84 39.10
N GLU A 329 -9.43 17.26 39.87
CA GLU A 329 -10.71 16.54 39.96
C GLU A 329 -11.53 16.65 38.67
N VAL A 330 -11.54 17.81 38.01
CA VAL A 330 -12.21 17.97 36.72
C VAL A 330 -11.50 17.13 35.64
N LEU A 331 -10.17 17.17 35.63
CA LEU A 331 -9.36 16.31 34.76
C LEU A 331 -9.68 14.83 35.01
N ARG A 332 -9.72 14.41 36.28
CA ARG A 332 -10.07 13.04 36.67
C ARG A 332 -11.46 12.67 36.17
N ALA A 333 -12.46 13.53 36.35
CA ALA A 333 -13.83 13.28 35.94
C ALA A 333 -13.95 13.05 34.42
N GLN A 334 -13.25 13.84 33.59
CA GLN A 334 -13.24 13.64 32.13
C GLN A 334 -12.59 12.33 31.70
N LEU A 335 -11.64 11.81 32.50
CA LEU A 335 -11.00 10.52 32.23
C LEU A 335 -11.80 9.33 32.77
N MET A 336 -12.67 9.50 33.76
CA MET A 336 -13.43 8.38 34.33
C MET A 336 -14.70 8.06 33.51
N PRO A 337 -15.10 6.79 33.40
CA PRO A 337 -16.42 6.43 32.86
C PRO A 337 -17.53 6.94 33.80
N ALA A 338 -18.63 7.47 33.26
CA ALA A 338 -19.75 7.97 34.08
C ALA A 338 -20.39 6.84 34.92
N ALA A 339 -20.57 7.06 36.22
CA ALA A 339 -21.19 6.10 37.13
C ALA A 339 -22.72 6.06 36.98
N ALA A 340 -23.29 4.87 36.81
CA ALA A 340 -24.74 4.67 36.78
C ALA A 340 -25.35 4.91 38.17
N ALA A 341 -26.16 5.96 38.31
CA ALA A 341 -26.86 6.30 39.54
C ALA A 341 -28.00 5.31 39.81
N THR A 342 -27.93 4.61 40.95
CA THR A 342 -29.01 3.76 41.49
C THR A 342 -29.97 4.61 42.31
N GLY A 343 -31.27 4.52 42.01
CA GLY A 343 -32.36 5.08 42.83
C GLY A 343 -33.61 4.22 42.71
N ASP A 344 -33.93 3.48 43.76
CA ASP A 344 -35.23 2.86 44.04
C ASP A 344 -36.23 3.94 44.48
N GLU A 345 -37.44 3.98 43.90
CA GLU A 345 -38.72 3.94 44.64
C GLU A 345 -39.95 4.02 43.69
N ALA A 346 -40.82 3.02 43.88
CA ALA A 346 -42.29 2.91 43.75
C ALA A 346 -43.06 3.50 42.54
N ALA A 347 -43.82 2.59 41.90
CA ALA A 347 -44.66 2.78 40.72
C ALA A 347 -46.09 3.31 40.99
N THR A 348 -46.64 4.02 40.00
CA THR A 348 -48.05 3.95 39.59
C THR A 348 -48.14 3.99 38.06
N GLU A 349 -48.84 3.01 37.49
CA GLU A 349 -49.10 2.76 36.06
C GLU A 349 -50.11 3.78 35.48
N ASP A 350 -49.85 4.35 34.31
CA ASP A 350 -50.61 4.04 33.08
C ASP A 350 -49.97 4.65 31.80
N ASP A 351 -50.24 3.98 30.67
CA ASP A 351 -49.96 4.32 29.25
C ASP A 351 -48.55 4.13 28.61
N ALA A 352 -48.36 2.90 28.08
CA ALA A 352 -47.86 2.55 26.72
C ALA A 352 -46.41 2.89 26.29
N PRO A 353 -45.78 2.05 25.43
CA PRO A 353 -44.85 1.01 25.83
C PRO A 353 -43.37 1.41 25.71
N ALA A 354 -42.58 0.92 26.66
CA ALA A 354 -41.13 0.91 26.63
C ALA A 354 -40.57 -0.07 25.56
N THR A 355 -39.37 0.22 25.05
CA THR A 355 -38.17 -0.67 24.98
C THR A 355 -37.10 -0.01 24.09
N ALA A 356 -35.80 0.02 24.39
CA ALA A 356 -35.02 -0.53 25.48
C ALA A 356 -33.72 0.29 25.69
N ALA A 357 -33.31 0.43 26.95
CA ALA A 357 -31.97 0.86 27.32
C ALA A 357 -30.93 -0.07 26.69
N ALA A 358 -29.89 0.48 26.06
CA ALA A 358 -28.72 -0.28 25.64
C ALA A 358 -27.93 -0.70 26.90
N ARG A 359 -28.38 -1.79 27.52
CA ARG A 359 -27.51 -2.63 28.35
C ARG A 359 -26.29 -2.95 27.50
N TYR A 360 -25.07 -2.78 28.02
CA TYR A 360 -23.91 -3.50 27.50
C TYR A 360 -24.14 -4.99 27.79
N LEU A 361 -24.96 -5.62 26.95
CA LEU A 361 -24.98 -7.05 26.77
C LEU A 361 -23.76 -7.34 25.90
N VAL A 362 -22.78 -8.07 26.43
CA VAL A 362 -21.95 -8.91 25.55
C VAL A 362 -22.98 -9.75 24.79
N PRO A 363 -23.07 -9.66 23.45
CA PRO A 363 -24.09 -10.38 22.71
C PRO A 363 -23.78 -11.87 22.80
N GLY A 364 -24.18 -12.52 23.89
CA GLY A 364 -24.34 -13.96 23.95
C GLY A 364 -25.51 -14.32 23.06
N ASN A 365 -25.38 -14.17 21.74
CA ASN A 365 -26.39 -14.60 20.76
C ASN A 365 -26.57 -16.12 20.78
N LEU A 366 -25.68 -16.82 21.48
CA LEU A 366 -25.70 -18.25 21.70
C LEU A 366 -26.13 -18.60 23.14
N SER A 367 -26.88 -17.71 23.81
CA SER A 367 -27.26 -17.85 25.23
C SER A 367 -27.99 -19.15 25.58
N ALA A 368 -28.64 -19.83 24.62
CA ALA A 368 -29.25 -21.13 24.81
C ALA A 368 -28.86 -22.11 23.70
N PHE A 369 -28.02 -23.10 24.04
CA PHE A 369 -27.80 -24.28 23.22
C PHE A 369 -27.74 -25.51 24.13
N ASP A 370 -28.03 -26.68 23.56
CA ASP A 370 -28.06 -27.93 24.31
C ASP A 370 -26.67 -28.29 24.85
N THR A 371 -26.49 -28.12 26.16
CA THR A 371 -25.30 -28.56 26.92
C THR A 371 -25.51 -29.90 27.62
N PHE A 372 -26.73 -30.45 27.59
CA PHE A 372 -27.10 -31.66 28.33
C PHE A 372 -26.82 -32.93 27.53
N THR A 373 -27.04 -32.90 26.21
CA THR A 373 -26.68 -34.02 25.34
C THR A 373 -25.15 -34.15 25.30
N PRO A 374 -24.57 -35.32 25.62
CA PRO A 374 -23.13 -35.51 25.56
C PRO A 374 -22.54 -35.16 24.19
N PHE A 375 -21.32 -34.63 24.18
CA PHE A 375 -20.58 -34.42 22.94
C PHE A 375 -20.00 -35.76 22.43
N PRO A 376 -19.77 -35.90 21.11
CA PRO A 376 -19.26 -37.14 20.51
C PRO A 376 -17.99 -37.68 21.17
N ASP A 377 -17.03 -36.80 21.48
CA ASP A 377 -15.74 -37.19 22.06
C ASP A 377 -15.67 -36.71 23.53
N CYS A 378 -15.96 -37.60 24.48
CA CYS A 378 -15.90 -37.30 25.91
C CYS A 378 -14.79 -38.08 26.61
N SER A 379 -14.19 -37.47 27.64
CA SER A 379 -13.30 -38.16 28.59
C SER A 379 -14.05 -39.21 29.41
N ALA A 380 -13.32 -40.09 30.10
CA ALA A 380 -13.89 -41.08 31.03
C ALA A 380 -14.74 -40.46 32.16
N ARG A 381 -14.58 -39.16 32.44
CA ARG A 381 -15.38 -38.40 33.42
C ARG A 381 -16.54 -37.62 32.78
N GLY A 382 -16.86 -37.88 31.52
CA GLY A 382 -17.95 -37.23 30.79
C GLY A 382 -17.67 -35.81 30.29
N ARG A 383 -16.45 -35.27 30.47
CA ARG A 383 -16.09 -33.93 29.97
C ARG A 383 -15.77 -33.96 28.47
N PRO A 384 -16.28 -33.02 27.65
CA PRO A 384 -15.95 -32.93 26.23
C PRO A 384 -14.46 -32.66 25.99
N LEU A 385 -13.87 -33.38 25.03
CA LEU A 385 -12.48 -33.19 24.61
C LEU A 385 -12.37 -32.06 23.56
N PRO A 386 -11.24 -31.35 23.48
CA PRO A 386 -11.03 -30.26 22.52
C PRO A 386 -10.71 -30.80 21.11
N THR A 387 -11.68 -31.45 20.48
CA THR A 387 -11.56 -32.04 19.13
C THR A 387 -12.33 -31.22 18.10
N ALA A 388 -11.90 -31.28 16.84
CA ALA A 388 -12.62 -30.64 15.72
C ALA A 388 -14.06 -31.18 15.57
N ARG A 389 -14.28 -32.47 15.85
CA ARG A 389 -15.62 -33.08 15.82
C ARG A 389 -16.55 -32.49 16.86
N ASN A 390 -16.06 -32.25 18.08
CA ASN A 390 -16.84 -31.59 19.12
C ASN A 390 -17.06 -30.10 18.83
N LEU A 391 -16.09 -29.41 18.23
CA LEU A 391 -16.27 -28.02 17.78
C LEU A 391 -17.32 -27.91 16.68
N ALA A 392 -17.33 -28.83 15.71
CA ALA A 392 -18.36 -28.89 14.66
C ALA A 392 -19.75 -29.13 15.26
N GLU A 393 -19.85 -30.04 16.24
CA GLU A 393 -21.10 -30.29 16.96
C GLU A 393 -21.56 -29.06 17.75
N LEU A 394 -20.63 -28.33 18.39
CA LEU A 394 -20.94 -27.07 19.06
C LEU A 394 -21.48 -26.02 18.08
N CYS A 395 -20.83 -25.86 16.92
CA CYS A 395 -21.28 -24.98 15.85
C CYS A 395 -22.70 -25.36 15.37
N ARG A 396 -22.97 -26.66 15.20
CA ARG A 396 -24.30 -27.17 14.83
C ARG A 396 -25.37 -26.82 15.88
N ARG A 397 -25.07 -26.98 17.17
CA ARG A 397 -26.02 -26.69 18.27
C ARG A 397 -26.29 -25.20 18.45
N THR A 398 -25.31 -24.37 18.12
CA THR A 398 -25.38 -22.90 18.24
C THR A 398 -25.86 -22.21 16.97
N GLY A 399 -25.89 -22.92 15.84
CA GLY A 399 -26.18 -22.34 14.52
C GLY A 399 -25.03 -21.53 13.94
N VAL A 400 -23.85 -21.54 14.57
CA VAL A 400 -22.65 -20.90 14.01
C VAL A 400 -22.21 -21.66 12.77
N THR A 401 -21.95 -20.92 11.69
CA THR A 401 -21.38 -21.50 10.48
C THR A 401 -19.90 -21.14 10.39
N VAL A 402 -19.05 -22.14 10.57
CA VAL A 402 -17.62 -22.04 10.28
C VAL A 402 -17.38 -22.62 8.88
N ARG A 403 -16.74 -21.84 8.01
CA ARG A 403 -16.50 -22.22 6.61
C ARG A 403 -15.22 -21.60 6.07
N TYR A 404 -14.64 -22.22 5.05
CA TYR A 404 -13.45 -21.68 4.40
C TYR A 404 -13.83 -20.99 3.08
N ASN A 405 -13.63 -19.67 2.99
CA ASN A 405 -13.88 -18.93 1.77
C ASN A 405 -12.75 -19.16 0.76
N VAL A 406 -13.04 -19.95 -0.28
CA VAL A 406 -12.05 -20.34 -1.29
C VAL A 406 -11.63 -19.20 -2.22
N ILE A 407 -12.36 -18.09 -2.24
CA ILE A 407 -12.00 -16.89 -3.02
C ILE A 407 -11.08 -16.00 -2.20
N ARG A 408 -11.51 -15.59 -1.00
CA ARG A 408 -10.72 -14.74 -0.08
C ARG A 408 -9.50 -15.46 0.50
N LYS A 409 -9.46 -16.79 0.40
CA LYS A 409 -8.43 -17.66 1.00
C LYS A 409 -8.38 -17.53 2.52
N ASP A 410 -9.55 -17.31 3.12
CA ASP A 410 -9.69 -17.01 4.54
C ASP A 410 -10.84 -17.77 5.19
N LEU A 411 -10.74 -17.96 6.50
CA LEU A 411 -11.76 -18.60 7.33
C LEU A 411 -12.85 -17.58 7.70
N GLU A 412 -14.11 -17.98 7.55
CA GLU A 412 -15.29 -17.22 7.94
C GLU A 412 -16.01 -17.90 9.11
N ILE A 413 -16.36 -17.12 10.12
CA ILE A 413 -17.19 -17.53 11.25
C ILE A 413 -18.44 -16.66 11.21
N LEU A 414 -19.57 -17.27 10.87
CA LEU A 414 -20.87 -16.59 10.84
C LEU A 414 -21.65 -16.96 12.10
N VAL A 415 -21.74 -16.03 13.03
CA VAL A 415 -22.52 -16.19 14.26
C VAL A 415 -23.91 -15.58 14.06
N PRO A 416 -25.00 -16.33 14.28
CA PRO A 416 -26.36 -15.83 14.11
C PRO A 416 -26.62 -14.54 14.92
N GLY A 417 -27.23 -13.55 14.28
CA GLY A 417 -27.60 -12.28 14.91
C GLY A 417 -26.44 -11.38 15.36
N LEU A 418 -25.18 -11.79 15.13
CA LEU A 418 -24.02 -11.06 15.63
C LEU A 418 -23.82 -9.77 14.83
N GLN A 419 -23.94 -8.63 15.51
CA GLN A 419 -23.61 -7.33 14.94
C GLN A 419 -22.18 -6.97 15.34
N THR A 420 -21.34 -6.72 14.33
CA THR A 420 -19.93 -6.36 14.53
C THR A 420 -19.58 -5.17 13.65
N THR A 421 -18.56 -4.42 14.05
CA THR A 421 -17.88 -3.50 13.14
C THR A 421 -17.08 -4.30 12.11
N VAL A 422 -16.85 -3.71 10.94
CA VAL A 422 -16.13 -4.38 9.84
C VAL A 422 -14.68 -4.69 10.23
N ASP A 423 -14.10 -3.93 11.15
CA ASP A 423 -12.67 -3.96 11.46
C ASP A 423 -12.24 -5.17 12.33
N ASN A 424 -13.12 -5.69 13.21
CA ASN A 424 -12.81 -6.79 14.15
C ASN A 424 -13.84 -7.94 14.14
N ALA A 425 -14.67 -8.04 13.10
CA ALA A 425 -15.77 -8.99 13.03
C ALA A 425 -15.36 -10.46 13.27
N LYS A 426 -14.17 -10.85 12.79
CA LYS A 426 -13.68 -12.23 12.83
C LYS A 426 -13.23 -12.63 14.24
N GLU A 427 -12.51 -11.74 14.91
CA GLU A 427 -11.99 -11.90 16.26
C GLU A 427 -13.15 -11.98 17.27
N VAL A 428 -14.17 -11.13 17.11
CA VAL A 428 -15.40 -11.18 17.91
C VAL A 428 -16.14 -12.49 17.69
N ALA A 429 -16.32 -12.92 16.43
CA ALA A 429 -16.99 -14.18 16.11
C ALA A 429 -16.23 -15.40 16.67
N ALA A 430 -14.90 -15.39 16.64
CA ALA A 430 -14.08 -16.42 17.31
C ALA A 430 -14.26 -16.39 18.83
N GLY A 431 -14.32 -15.20 19.43
CA GLY A 431 -14.62 -15.00 20.85
C GLY A 431 -15.92 -15.66 21.30
N GLU A 432 -17.00 -15.48 20.54
CA GLU A 432 -18.31 -16.08 20.81
C GLU A 432 -18.28 -17.62 20.78
N VAL A 433 -17.54 -18.20 19.83
CA VAL A 433 -17.37 -19.66 19.76
C VAL A 433 -16.55 -20.18 20.94
N MET A 434 -15.49 -19.47 21.32
CA MET A 434 -14.68 -19.81 22.50
C MET A 434 -15.47 -19.72 23.81
N ASP A 435 -16.36 -18.73 23.95
CA ASP A 435 -17.27 -18.65 25.10
C ASP A 435 -18.22 -19.86 25.15
N CYS A 436 -18.79 -20.25 24.01
CA CYS A 436 -19.62 -21.46 23.91
C CYS A 436 -18.84 -22.74 24.26
N MET A 437 -17.56 -22.84 23.88
CA MET A 437 -16.70 -23.96 24.27
C MET A 437 -16.53 -24.01 25.79
N HIS A 438 -16.27 -22.88 26.45
CA HIS A 438 -16.16 -22.82 27.90
C HIS A 438 -17.46 -23.21 28.60
N ARG A 439 -18.60 -22.70 28.14
CA ARG A 439 -19.93 -23.04 28.68
C ARG A 439 -20.27 -24.52 28.50
N ALA A 440 -19.78 -25.16 27.44
CA ALA A 440 -19.89 -26.59 27.21
C ALA A 440 -18.88 -27.44 28.02
N GLY A 441 -17.96 -26.81 28.77
CA GLY A 441 -16.92 -27.50 29.54
C GLY A 441 -15.77 -28.04 28.68
N MET A 442 -15.58 -27.51 27.47
CA MET A 442 -14.53 -27.88 26.52
C MET A 442 -13.33 -26.91 26.61
N ALA A 443 -12.10 -27.43 26.53
CA ALA A 443 -10.89 -26.61 26.56
C ALA A 443 -10.62 -25.89 25.22
N ILE A 444 -10.00 -24.70 25.25
CA ILE A 444 -9.73 -23.87 24.06
C ILE A 444 -8.30 -23.98 23.49
N ALA A 445 -7.40 -24.73 24.14
CA ALA A 445 -5.98 -24.78 23.75
C ALA A 445 -5.71 -25.20 22.28
N SER A 446 -6.62 -25.97 21.69
CA SER A 446 -6.54 -26.43 20.28
C SER A 446 -7.51 -25.70 19.35
N PHE A 447 -8.10 -24.58 19.78
CA PHE A 447 -9.18 -23.89 19.07
C PHE A 447 -8.81 -23.57 17.61
N GLU A 448 -7.72 -22.86 17.36
CA GLU A 448 -7.29 -22.47 16.01
C GLU A 448 -7.13 -23.65 15.05
N THR A 449 -6.48 -24.72 15.53
CA THR A 449 -6.27 -25.94 14.74
C THR A 449 -7.59 -26.63 14.42
N ASN A 450 -8.48 -26.74 15.41
CA ASN A 450 -9.79 -27.35 15.24
C ASN A 450 -10.70 -26.51 14.32
N LEU A 451 -10.66 -25.18 14.48
CA LEU A 451 -11.42 -24.23 13.69
C LEU A 451 -11.01 -24.32 12.21
N CYS A 452 -9.71 -24.40 11.93
CA CYS A 452 -9.21 -24.65 10.58
C CYS A 452 -9.75 -25.97 10.00
N GLN A 453 -9.74 -27.07 10.77
CA GLN A 453 -10.28 -28.36 10.30
C GLN A 453 -11.78 -28.29 9.99
N VAL A 454 -12.56 -27.64 10.86
CA VAL A 454 -14.00 -27.46 10.63
C VAL A 454 -14.27 -26.59 9.40
N ALA A 455 -13.51 -25.51 9.21
CA ALA A 455 -13.65 -24.64 8.05
C ALA A 455 -13.28 -25.33 6.74
N GLU A 456 -12.16 -26.07 6.71
CA GLU A 456 -11.71 -26.80 5.52
C GLU A 456 -12.69 -27.94 5.14
N ALA A 457 -13.39 -28.52 6.12
CA ALA A 457 -14.48 -29.46 5.87
C ALA A 457 -15.75 -28.81 5.29
N ASN A 458 -15.84 -27.47 5.32
CA ASN A 458 -16.97 -26.69 4.83
C ASN A 458 -16.50 -25.57 3.88
N PRO A 459 -16.01 -25.88 2.68
CA PRO A 459 -15.56 -24.87 1.73
C PRO A 459 -16.76 -24.08 1.18
N TYR A 460 -16.60 -22.76 1.10
CA TYR A 460 -17.59 -21.84 0.56
C TYR A 460 -17.00 -21.03 -0.59
N ASN A 461 -17.71 -21.02 -1.71
CA ASN A 461 -17.36 -20.21 -2.86
C ASN A 461 -18.43 -19.15 -3.12
N PRO A 462 -18.23 -17.90 -2.66
CA PRO A 462 -19.22 -16.84 -2.83
C PRO A 462 -19.55 -16.54 -4.29
N VAL A 463 -18.59 -16.72 -5.21
CA VAL A 463 -18.80 -16.50 -6.63
C VAL A 463 -19.73 -17.56 -7.20
N ALA A 464 -19.40 -18.84 -6.99
CA ALA A 464 -20.22 -19.94 -7.49
C ALA A 464 -21.64 -19.88 -6.90
N SER A 465 -21.76 -19.61 -5.59
CA SER A 465 -23.06 -19.44 -4.93
C SER A 465 -23.86 -18.26 -5.47
N TRP A 466 -23.22 -17.14 -5.79
CA TRP A 466 -23.92 -15.99 -6.38
C TRP A 466 -24.37 -16.27 -7.83
N ILE A 467 -23.50 -16.86 -8.65
CA ILE A 467 -23.82 -17.24 -10.03
C ILE A 467 -25.03 -18.19 -10.06
N THR A 468 -25.07 -19.20 -9.18
CA THR A 468 -26.15 -20.20 -9.14
C THR A 468 -27.34 -19.79 -8.27
N SER A 469 -27.30 -18.62 -7.63
CA SER A 469 -28.38 -18.15 -6.74
C SER A 469 -29.74 -18.05 -7.45
N ARG A 470 -29.73 -17.73 -8.75
CA ARG A 470 -30.88 -17.85 -9.64
C ARG A 470 -30.45 -18.57 -10.92
N PRO A 471 -31.20 -19.57 -11.40
CA PRO A 471 -30.90 -20.22 -12.67
C PRO A 471 -30.95 -19.18 -13.80
N TRP A 472 -30.24 -19.45 -14.91
CA TRP A 472 -30.37 -18.65 -16.11
C TRP A 472 -31.80 -18.74 -16.63
N ASP A 473 -32.41 -17.58 -16.92
CA ASP A 473 -33.79 -17.47 -17.36
C ASP A 473 -34.00 -17.75 -18.86
N GLY A 474 -32.94 -18.11 -19.59
CA GLY A 474 -32.97 -18.40 -21.03
C GLY A 474 -32.94 -17.15 -21.91
N GLN A 475 -32.94 -15.94 -21.34
CA GLN A 475 -32.83 -14.70 -22.11
C GLN A 475 -31.36 -14.24 -22.16
N SER A 476 -30.85 -14.06 -23.37
CA SER A 476 -29.47 -13.60 -23.55
C SER A 476 -29.32 -12.12 -23.21
N ARG A 477 -28.33 -11.82 -22.37
CA ARG A 477 -27.92 -10.45 -21.99
C ARG A 477 -26.50 -10.13 -22.42
N LEU A 478 -25.82 -11.09 -23.03
CA LEU A 478 -24.44 -10.94 -23.49
C LEU A 478 -24.27 -9.77 -24.46
N GLN A 479 -25.19 -9.56 -25.42
CA GLN A 479 -25.06 -8.43 -26.34
C GLN A 479 -25.13 -7.08 -25.62
N ALA A 480 -26.12 -6.90 -24.73
CA ALA A 480 -26.23 -5.69 -23.91
C ALA A 480 -24.97 -5.47 -23.06
N PHE A 481 -24.37 -6.55 -22.55
CA PHE A 481 -23.10 -6.50 -21.84
C PHE A 481 -21.93 -6.08 -22.75
N PHE A 482 -21.83 -6.64 -23.95
CA PHE A 482 -20.80 -6.25 -24.93
C PHE A 482 -20.95 -4.80 -25.41
N ASP A 483 -22.18 -4.30 -25.48
CA ASP A 483 -22.50 -2.92 -25.88
C ASP A 483 -22.16 -1.90 -24.77
N THR A 484 -21.90 -2.36 -23.53
CA THR A 484 -21.29 -1.50 -22.50
C THR A 484 -19.87 -1.09 -22.86
N VAL A 485 -19.23 -1.72 -23.86
CA VAL A 485 -17.92 -1.34 -24.36
C VAL A 485 -18.07 -0.95 -25.83
N GLN A 486 -17.99 0.36 -26.10
CA GLN A 486 -18.17 0.91 -27.45
C GLN A 486 -16.82 1.07 -28.13
N GLU A 487 -16.72 0.63 -29.39
CA GLU A 487 -15.54 0.78 -30.24
C GLU A 487 -15.85 1.77 -31.35
N ALA A 488 -14.87 2.61 -31.73
CA ALA A 488 -15.03 3.48 -32.90
C ALA A 488 -15.00 2.68 -34.22
N GLN A 489 -14.17 1.65 -34.27
CA GLN A 489 -14.00 0.78 -35.44
C GLN A 489 -13.91 -0.68 -34.95
N PRO A 490 -15.01 -1.43 -34.96
CA PRO A 490 -15.00 -2.82 -34.51
C PRO A 490 -14.12 -3.69 -35.41
N THR A 491 -13.15 -4.40 -34.83
CA THR A 491 -12.34 -5.38 -35.55
C THR A 491 -13.20 -6.61 -35.85
N ARG A 492 -13.38 -6.92 -37.15
CA ARG A 492 -14.13 -8.09 -37.61
C ARG A 492 -13.20 -9.19 -38.08
N MET A 493 -13.48 -10.42 -37.66
CA MET A 493 -12.83 -11.62 -38.14
C MET A 493 -13.28 -11.96 -39.57
N ALA A 494 -12.57 -12.88 -40.23
CA ALA A 494 -12.85 -13.30 -41.60
C ALA A 494 -14.27 -13.85 -41.81
N ASP A 495 -14.88 -14.40 -40.76
CA ASP A 495 -16.25 -14.92 -40.74
C ASP A 495 -17.32 -13.88 -40.36
N GLY A 496 -16.92 -12.62 -40.15
CA GLY A 496 -17.80 -11.51 -39.82
C GLY A 496 -18.06 -11.29 -38.33
N ARG A 497 -17.63 -12.21 -37.44
CA ARG A 497 -17.74 -12.04 -35.98
C ARG A 497 -16.90 -10.85 -35.49
N VAL A 498 -17.35 -10.18 -34.44
CA VAL A 498 -16.65 -9.04 -33.83
C VAL A 498 -15.67 -9.56 -32.78
N LEU A 499 -14.38 -9.19 -32.91
CA LEU A 499 -13.31 -9.69 -32.04
C LEU A 499 -13.54 -9.32 -30.57
N LYS A 500 -13.94 -8.06 -30.27
CA LYS A 500 -14.30 -7.62 -28.91
C LYS A 500 -15.28 -8.57 -28.23
N GLU A 501 -16.36 -8.92 -28.90
CA GLU A 501 -17.44 -9.75 -28.34
C GLU A 501 -16.93 -11.15 -28.01
N ILE A 502 -16.06 -11.71 -28.86
CA ILE A 502 -15.38 -12.98 -28.61
C ILE A 502 -14.48 -12.87 -27.38
N LEU A 503 -13.62 -11.85 -27.30
CA LEU A 503 -12.71 -11.65 -26.18
C LEU A 503 -13.47 -11.50 -24.85
N MET A 504 -14.53 -10.67 -24.84
CA MET A 504 -15.36 -10.45 -23.66
C MET A 504 -16.12 -11.72 -23.26
N ARG A 505 -16.65 -12.48 -24.23
CA ARG A 505 -17.32 -13.78 -23.96
C ARG A 505 -16.35 -14.78 -23.34
N ARG A 506 -15.18 -15.00 -23.95
CA ARG A 506 -14.15 -15.92 -23.42
C ARG A 506 -13.69 -15.50 -22.03
N TRP A 507 -13.64 -14.19 -21.76
CA TRP A 507 -13.25 -13.65 -20.47
C TRP A 507 -14.31 -13.89 -19.39
N LEU A 508 -15.61 -13.73 -19.71
CA LEU A 508 -16.71 -14.13 -18.82
C LEU A 508 -16.66 -15.64 -18.51
N ILE A 509 -16.48 -16.48 -19.53
CA ILE A 509 -16.37 -17.94 -19.33
C ILE A 509 -15.13 -18.26 -18.49
N SER A 510 -14.02 -17.52 -18.63
CA SER A 510 -12.86 -17.67 -17.76
C SER A 510 -13.18 -17.32 -16.29
N GLY A 511 -14.06 -16.35 -16.05
CA GLY A 511 -14.53 -15.99 -14.71
C GLY A 511 -15.35 -17.10 -14.08
N VAL A 512 -16.23 -17.73 -14.87
CA VAL A 512 -16.96 -18.93 -14.45
C VAL A 512 -15.99 -20.08 -14.18
N ALA A 513 -15.08 -20.40 -15.10
CA ALA A 513 -14.10 -21.47 -14.91
C ALA A 513 -13.26 -21.21 -13.64
N ALA A 514 -12.86 -19.97 -13.37
CA ALA A 514 -12.18 -19.60 -12.13
C ALA A 514 -12.98 -19.90 -10.86
N ALA A 515 -14.31 -19.86 -10.93
CA ALA A 515 -15.19 -20.20 -9.82
C ALA A 515 -15.44 -21.70 -9.70
N PHE A 516 -15.64 -22.43 -10.81
CA PHE A 516 -16.13 -23.81 -10.78
C PHE A 516 -15.04 -24.88 -10.92
N GLU A 517 -13.87 -24.56 -11.45
CA GLU A 517 -12.77 -25.53 -11.55
C GLU A 517 -12.23 -25.89 -10.15
N PRO A 518 -12.19 -27.19 -9.78
CA PRO A 518 -11.73 -27.62 -8.47
C PRO A 518 -10.24 -27.33 -8.25
N ASP A 519 -9.43 -27.57 -9.29
CA ASP A 519 -7.96 -27.48 -9.27
C ASP A 519 -7.43 -26.14 -9.81
N GLY A 520 -8.28 -25.11 -9.83
CA GLY A 520 -7.91 -23.78 -10.29
C GLY A 520 -7.77 -23.65 -11.80
N VAL A 521 -7.87 -22.42 -12.27
CA VAL A 521 -7.91 -22.11 -13.71
C VAL A 521 -6.63 -21.44 -14.17
N VAL A 522 -6.23 -21.72 -15.41
CA VAL A 522 -5.32 -20.82 -16.14
C VAL A 522 -6.19 -19.87 -16.94
N ALA A 523 -6.36 -18.64 -16.45
CA ALA A 523 -7.22 -17.63 -17.08
C ALA A 523 -6.74 -17.19 -18.48
N ARG A 524 -5.50 -17.55 -18.89
CA ARG A 524 -4.78 -17.34 -20.18
C ARG A 524 -4.73 -15.90 -20.72
N GLY A 525 -5.74 -15.08 -20.53
CA GLY A 525 -5.86 -13.72 -21.05
C GLY A 525 -6.29 -12.70 -20.00
N VAL A 526 -5.80 -11.48 -20.17
CA VAL A 526 -6.15 -10.28 -19.41
C VAL A 526 -6.94 -9.38 -20.34
N LEU A 527 -8.23 -9.16 -20.05
CA LEU A 527 -9.06 -8.23 -20.80
C LEU A 527 -8.51 -6.82 -20.59
N THR A 528 -8.09 -6.15 -21.66
CA THR A 528 -7.33 -4.91 -21.58
C THR A 528 -8.01 -3.81 -22.37
N PHE A 529 -8.48 -2.78 -21.67
CA PHE A 529 -9.12 -1.63 -22.30
C PHE A 529 -8.10 -0.53 -22.61
N VAL A 530 -7.88 -0.34 -23.91
CA VAL A 530 -7.06 0.74 -24.46
C VAL A 530 -7.99 1.91 -24.74
N SER A 531 -7.82 3.00 -23.99
CA SER A 531 -8.60 4.23 -24.23
C SER A 531 -7.99 5.44 -23.55
N LYS A 532 -8.44 6.63 -23.97
CA LYS A 532 -8.07 7.91 -23.34
C LYS A 532 -8.36 7.92 -21.83
N GLN A 533 -7.57 8.69 -21.09
CA GLN A 533 -7.70 8.83 -19.64
C GLN A 533 -9.13 9.24 -19.24
N ASN A 534 -9.57 8.77 -18.05
CA ASN A 534 -10.87 9.09 -17.43
C ASN A 534 -12.13 8.51 -18.12
N LEU A 535 -12.02 7.43 -18.90
CA LEU A 535 -13.20 6.76 -19.50
C LEU A 535 -14.06 5.95 -18.51
N GLY A 536 -13.71 5.89 -17.22
CA GLY A 536 -14.48 5.18 -16.20
C GLY A 536 -14.22 3.67 -16.11
N LYS A 537 -13.05 3.19 -16.53
CA LYS A 537 -12.66 1.76 -16.54
C LYS A 537 -12.79 1.08 -15.18
N THR A 538 -12.25 1.70 -14.12
CA THR A 538 -12.39 1.23 -12.75
C THR A 538 -13.85 1.18 -12.30
N ARG A 539 -14.65 2.20 -12.67
CA ARG A 539 -16.10 2.24 -12.39
C ARG A 539 -16.85 1.12 -13.11
N TRP A 540 -16.48 0.80 -14.35
CA TRP A 540 -17.06 -0.31 -15.12
C TRP A 540 -16.77 -1.65 -14.44
N ALA A 541 -15.51 -1.90 -14.05
CA ALA A 541 -15.10 -3.15 -13.41
C ALA A 541 -15.81 -3.40 -12.06
N ARG A 542 -15.98 -2.37 -11.22
CA ARG A 542 -16.68 -2.48 -9.92
C ARG A 542 -18.15 -2.89 -10.04
N GLN A 543 -18.78 -2.72 -11.20
CA GLN A 543 -20.19 -3.05 -11.43
C GLN A 543 -20.42 -4.50 -11.86
N LEU A 544 -19.36 -5.30 -12.04
CA LEU A 544 -19.48 -6.67 -12.56
C LEU A 544 -19.97 -7.69 -11.52
N ALA A 545 -19.88 -7.37 -10.23
CA ALA A 545 -20.35 -8.20 -9.13
C ALA A 545 -20.81 -7.33 -7.95
N PRO A 546 -21.63 -7.87 -7.02
CA PRO A 546 -22.12 -7.13 -5.86
C PRO A 546 -20.98 -6.68 -4.94
N GLY A 547 -21.02 -5.43 -4.50
CA GLY A 547 -19.97 -4.84 -3.65
C GLY A 547 -19.89 -5.50 -2.27
N GLU A 548 -21.02 -5.99 -1.76
CA GLU A 548 -21.16 -6.64 -0.45
C GLU A 548 -20.35 -7.94 -0.37
N LEU A 549 -20.16 -8.63 -1.50
CA LEU A 549 -19.37 -9.85 -1.58
C LEU A 549 -17.86 -9.59 -1.66
N GLN A 550 -17.45 -8.32 -1.86
CA GLN A 550 -16.05 -7.88 -1.94
C GLN A 550 -15.18 -8.69 -2.93
N LEU A 551 -15.78 -9.12 -4.04
CA LEU A 551 -15.16 -10.02 -5.03
C LEU A 551 -14.18 -9.34 -5.99
N ILE A 552 -14.26 -8.01 -6.07
CA ILE A 552 -13.52 -7.20 -7.04
C ILE A 552 -12.48 -6.36 -6.30
N ALA A 553 -11.28 -6.24 -6.84
CA ALA A 553 -10.31 -5.23 -6.44
C ALA A 553 -9.89 -4.39 -7.65
N ASP A 554 -9.64 -3.12 -7.41
CA ASP A 554 -9.24 -2.15 -8.43
C ASP A 554 -7.92 -1.45 -8.12
N GLY A 555 -7.26 -0.94 -9.16
CA GLY A 555 -5.99 -0.22 -9.03
C GLY A 555 -4.85 -1.03 -8.40
N VAL A 556 -4.86 -2.36 -8.51
CA VAL A 556 -3.89 -3.20 -7.79
C VAL A 556 -2.57 -3.23 -8.53
N VAL A 557 -1.50 -2.77 -7.88
CA VAL A 557 -0.13 -2.95 -8.38
C VAL A 557 0.36 -4.34 -8.00
N LEU A 558 0.55 -5.19 -9.03
CA LEU A 558 1.02 -6.55 -8.85
C LEU A 558 2.55 -6.61 -8.97
N ASP A 559 3.20 -7.00 -7.88
CA ASP A 559 4.59 -7.44 -7.83
C ASP A 559 4.64 -8.97 -7.64
N PRO A 560 4.94 -9.76 -8.70
CA PRO A 560 5.02 -11.21 -8.61
C PRO A 560 6.15 -11.74 -7.69
N ALA A 561 7.12 -10.91 -7.31
CA ALA A 561 8.17 -11.28 -6.36
C ALA A 561 7.74 -11.08 -4.90
N ASN A 562 6.73 -10.24 -4.65
CA ASN A 562 6.20 -9.97 -3.32
C ASN A 562 5.01 -10.89 -3.00
N LYS A 563 5.18 -11.78 -2.01
CA LYS A 563 4.14 -12.73 -1.59
C LYS A 563 2.85 -12.05 -1.10
N ASP A 564 2.95 -10.88 -0.47
CA ASP A 564 1.77 -10.15 0.01
C ASP A 564 0.99 -9.50 -1.15
N SER A 565 1.71 -8.98 -2.16
CA SER A 565 1.09 -8.47 -3.39
C SER A 565 0.37 -9.58 -4.16
N VAL A 566 1.00 -10.75 -4.29
CA VAL A 566 0.35 -11.93 -4.89
C VAL A 566 -0.88 -12.35 -4.09
N LYS A 567 -0.78 -12.41 -2.75
CA LYS A 567 -1.91 -12.77 -1.86
C LYS A 567 -3.08 -11.81 -2.04
N GLN A 568 -2.82 -10.50 -2.12
CA GLN A 568 -3.84 -9.48 -2.36
C GLN A 568 -4.60 -9.76 -3.66
N VAL A 569 -3.89 -10.06 -4.75
CA VAL A 569 -4.50 -10.38 -6.05
C VAL A 569 -5.32 -11.67 -6.00
N ILE A 570 -4.75 -12.77 -5.50
CA ILE A 570 -5.42 -14.09 -5.54
C ILE A 570 -6.55 -14.25 -4.52
N SER A 571 -6.74 -13.26 -3.63
CA SER A 571 -7.83 -13.19 -2.64
C SER A 571 -9.12 -12.57 -3.20
N LYS A 572 -9.16 -12.29 -4.51
CA LYS A 572 -10.27 -11.66 -5.23
C LYS A 572 -10.60 -12.46 -6.48
N TRP A 573 -11.84 -12.34 -6.96
CA TRP A 573 -12.30 -13.01 -8.17
C TRP A 573 -11.93 -12.23 -9.43
N ILE A 574 -12.14 -10.91 -9.42
CA ILE A 574 -11.80 -10.02 -10.53
C ILE A 574 -10.84 -8.95 -10.01
N VAL A 575 -9.69 -8.81 -10.65
CA VAL A 575 -8.69 -7.81 -10.27
C VAL A 575 -8.37 -6.92 -11.46
N GLU A 576 -8.59 -5.61 -11.31
CA GLU A 576 -7.96 -4.63 -12.18
C GLU A 576 -6.50 -4.46 -11.77
N LEU A 577 -5.60 -4.73 -12.71
CA LEU A 577 -4.21 -4.35 -12.59
C LEU A 577 -4.06 -2.84 -12.78
N GLY A 578 -3.68 -2.14 -11.72
CA GLY A 578 -3.28 -0.75 -11.77
C GLY A 578 -1.95 -0.60 -12.52
N GLU A 579 -1.81 0.52 -13.23
CA GLU A 579 -0.53 0.94 -13.82
C GLU A 579 0.06 -0.02 -14.88
N VAL A 580 -0.75 -0.69 -15.72
CA VAL A 580 -0.28 -1.35 -16.96
C VAL A 580 0.15 -0.31 -18.01
N ASP A 581 0.90 0.69 -17.57
CA ASP A 581 1.43 1.76 -18.39
C ASP A 581 2.78 1.37 -18.99
N ALA A 582 3.24 2.13 -19.97
CA ALA A 582 4.44 1.82 -20.73
C ALA A 582 5.72 1.72 -19.87
N THR A 583 5.69 2.13 -18.59
CA THR A 583 6.85 2.18 -17.68
C THR A 583 7.37 0.82 -17.18
N PHE A 584 6.62 -0.28 -17.38
CA PHE A 584 7.05 -1.61 -16.97
C PHE A 584 8.35 -2.06 -17.67
N ARG A 585 9.29 -2.65 -16.91
CA ARG A 585 10.51 -3.23 -17.48
C ARG A 585 10.16 -4.56 -18.15
N ARG A 586 10.96 -4.98 -19.14
CA ARG A 586 10.76 -6.27 -19.84
C ARG A 586 10.74 -7.48 -18.91
N THR A 587 11.50 -7.42 -17.81
CA THR A 587 11.52 -8.44 -16.75
C THR A 587 10.20 -8.54 -16.01
N ASP A 588 9.55 -7.40 -15.77
CA ASP A 588 8.31 -7.30 -15.01
C ASP A 588 7.16 -7.87 -15.85
N ILE A 589 7.16 -7.57 -17.16
CA ILE A 589 6.23 -8.17 -18.14
C ILE A 589 6.42 -9.69 -18.20
N ALA A 590 7.65 -10.20 -18.21
CA ALA A 590 7.90 -11.64 -18.23
C ALA A 590 7.42 -12.34 -16.95
N ALA A 591 7.66 -11.73 -15.77
CA ALA A 591 7.18 -12.23 -14.49
C ALA A 591 5.64 -12.21 -14.42
N LEU A 592 5.00 -11.16 -14.92
CA LEU A 592 3.55 -11.05 -15.02
C LEU A 592 2.97 -12.11 -15.97
N LYS A 593 3.59 -12.32 -17.14
CA LYS A 593 3.20 -13.40 -18.07
C LYS A 593 3.32 -14.78 -17.42
N SER A 594 4.38 -15.02 -16.64
CA SER A 594 4.54 -16.24 -15.85
C SER A 594 3.41 -16.39 -14.83
N PHE A 595 3.08 -15.32 -14.10
CA PHE A 595 2.01 -15.29 -13.11
C PHE A 595 0.61 -15.56 -13.71
N ILE A 596 0.31 -15.00 -14.88
CA ILE A 596 -0.96 -15.21 -15.61
C ILE A 596 -1.11 -16.69 -16.05
N SER A 597 0.00 -17.37 -16.30
CA SER A 597 0.02 -18.75 -16.80
C SER A 597 0.01 -19.84 -15.72
N ARG A 598 -0.16 -19.48 -14.44
CA ARG A 598 -0.26 -20.44 -13.34
C ARG A 598 -1.71 -20.82 -13.08
N SER A 599 -1.94 -22.09 -12.75
CA SER A 599 -3.21 -22.57 -12.18
C SER A 599 -3.22 -22.56 -10.65
N HIS A 600 -2.05 -22.41 -10.03
CA HIS A 600 -1.88 -22.44 -8.58
C HIS A 600 -0.83 -21.43 -8.10
N ASP A 601 -0.98 -20.99 -6.86
CA ASP A 601 -0.05 -20.09 -6.18
C ASP A 601 0.43 -20.72 -4.87
N GLU A 602 1.75 -20.75 -4.68
CA GLU A 602 2.39 -21.24 -3.46
C GLU A 602 2.73 -20.06 -2.56
N ILE A 603 2.02 -19.94 -1.44
CA ILE A 603 2.17 -18.83 -0.50
C ILE A 603 2.27 -19.40 0.91
N ARG A 604 3.24 -18.89 1.67
CA ARG A 604 3.34 -19.14 3.10
C ARG A 604 2.47 -18.13 3.84
N ARG A 605 1.43 -18.58 4.56
CA ARG A 605 0.69 -17.69 5.46
C ARG A 605 1.61 -17.17 6.57
N PRO A 606 1.41 -15.93 7.06
CA PRO A 606 1.99 -15.51 8.33
C PRO A 606 1.68 -16.58 9.38
N TYR A 607 2.70 -17.07 10.09
CA TYR A 607 2.60 -18.11 11.13
C TYR A 607 2.34 -19.55 10.67
N ALA A 608 2.26 -19.84 9.36
CA ALA A 608 2.20 -21.22 8.88
C ALA A 608 3.57 -21.93 8.91
N ARG A 609 3.56 -23.18 9.36
CA ARG A 609 4.76 -24.05 9.42
C ARG A 609 5.21 -24.50 8.03
N THR A 610 4.30 -24.56 7.05
CA THR A 610 4.53 -25.00 5.67
C THR A 610 3.93 -24.02 4.66
N GLU A 611 4.40 -24.07 3.41
CA GLU A 611 3.78 -23.34 2.31
C GLU A 611 2.44 -23.97 1.93
N SER A 612 1.44 -23.14 1.63
CA SER A 612 0.13 -23.57 1.18
C SER A 612 0.00 -23.36 -0.33
N ARG A 613 -0.55 -24.35 -1.02
CA ARG A 613 -0.81 -24.30 -2.46
C ARG A 613 -2.29 -23.93 -2.68
N TYR A 614 -2.55 -22.77 -3.28
CA TYR A 614 -3.88 -22.26 -3.54
C TYR A 614 -4.25 -22.40 -5.01
N ALA A 615 -5.40 -23.01 -5.30
CA ALA A 615 -6.00 -23.00 -6.64
C ALA A 615 -6.31 -21.56 -7.08
N ARG A 616 -5.93 -21.20 -8.31
CA ARG A 616 -6.20 -19.89 -8.91
C ARG A 616 -7.68 -19.75 -9.22
N ARG A 617 -8.32 -18.76 -8.61
CA ARG A 617 -9.75 -18.43 -8.77
C ARG A 617 -9.96 -16.96 -9.15
N THR A 618 -8.97 -16.38 -9.83
CA THR A 618 -8.90 -14.95 -10.15
C THR A 618 -8.74 -14.76 -11.64
N ILE A 619 -9.57 -13.91 -12.22
CA ILE A 619 -9.39 -13.36 -13.57
C ILE A 619 -8.87 -11.93 -13.48
N LEU A 620 -8.12 -11.52 -14.50
CA LEU A 620 -7.46 -10.24 -14.54
C LEU A 620 -8.08 -9.34 -15.60
N PHE A 621 -8.15 -8.07 -15.26
CA PHE A 621 -8.58 -6.97 -16.11
C PHE A 621 -7.49 -5.90 -16.07
N ALA A 622 -7.30 -5.14 -17.15
CA ALA A 622 -6.32 -4.08 -17.22
C ALA A 622 -6.87 -2.85 -17.95
N SER A 623 -6.41 -1.69 -17.51
CA SER A 623 -6.71 -0.41 -18.11
C SER A 623 -5.40 0.27 -18.55
N VAL A 624 -5.32 0.65 -19.83
CA VAL A 624 -4.13 1.33 -20.37
C VAL A 624 -4.51 2.60 -21.11
N ASN A 625 -3.74 3.66 -20.89
CA ASN A 625 -3.95 4.97 -21.52
C ASN A 625 -3.12 5.13 -22.80
N ASP A 626 -1.92 4.52 -22.83
CA ASP A 626 -1.05 4.51 -24.00
C ASP A 626 -1.46 3.38 -24.96
N GLU A 627 -1.70 3.73 -26.22
CA GLU A 627 -1.94 2.75 -27.28
C GLU A 627 -0.70 1.87 -27.55
N ARG A 628 0.50 2.29 -27.14
CA ARG A 628 1.77 1.57 -27.37
C ARG A 628 2.33 0.91 -26.11
N PHE A 629 1.46 0.30 -25.30
CA PHE A 629 1.84 -0.33 -24.03
C PHE A 629 2.53 -1.71 -24.20
N LEU A 630 2.38 -2.39 -25.33
CA LEU A 630 2.92 -3.74 -25.57
C LEU A 630 4.38 -3.73 -26.04
N ARG A 631 5.31 -3.44 -25.12
CA ARG A 631 6.75 -3.27 -25.42
C ARG A 631 7.55 -4.53 -25.75
N ASP A 632 7.02 -5.71 -25.45
CA ASP A 632 7.72 -6.96 -25.69
C ASP A 632 7.23 -7.59 -27.00
N ALA A 633 8.12 -7.80 -27.97
CA ALA A 633 7.78 -8.35 -29.29
C ALA A 633 7.34 -9.83 -29.28
N THR A 634 7.37 -10.49 -28.11
CA THR A 634 7.07 -11.92 -27.97
C THR A 634 6.04 -12.18 -26.88
N GLY A 635 5.01 -12.98 -27.18
CA GLY A 635 4.08 -13.51 -26.17
C GLY A 635 3.03 -12.52 -25.67
N ASN A 636 2.54 -11.63 -26.53
CA ASN A 636 1.45 -10.69 -26.23
C ASN A 636 0.05 -11.33 -26.29
N THR A 637 -0.04 -12.62 -26.63
CA THR A 637 -1.27 -13.42 -26.65
C THR A 637 -2.08 -13.43 -25.35
N ARG A 638 -1.46 -13.04 -24.22
CA ARG A 638 -2.11 -12.92 -22.90
C ARG A 638 -2.84 -11.58 -22.72
N TRP A 639 -2.66 -10.62 -23.62
CA TRP A 639 -3.33 -9.32 -23.57
C TRP A 639 -4.45 -9.31 -24.58
N TRP A 640 -5.69 -9.26 -24.10
CA TRP A 640 -6.89 -9.28 -24.91
C TRP A 640 -7.37 -7.83 -25.08
N THR A 641 -6.78 -7.14 -26.04
CA THR A 641 -6.94 -5.70 -26.24
C THR A 641 -8.27 -5.35 -26.89
N VAL A 642 -8.95 -4.36 -26.31
CA VAL A 642 -10.18 -3.76 -26.86
C VAL A 642 -10.03 -2.25 -26.83
N HIS A 643 -10.24 -1.61 -27.99
CA HIS A 643 -10.19 -0.15 -28.14
C HIS A 643 -11.52 0.49 -27.76
N ALA A 644 -11.67 0.84 -26.49
CA ALA A 644 -12.89 1.45 -26.01
C ALA A 644 -12.89 2.97 -26.27
N VAL A 645 -13.95 3.50 -26.87
CA VAL A 645 -14.18 4.96 -26.99
C VAL A 645 -15.23 5.47 -26.03
N ALA A 646 -16.08 4.59 -25.50
CA ALA A 646 -17.00 4.88 -24.41
C ALA A 646 -17.27 3.59 -23.60
N LEU A 647 -17.56 3.77 -22.31
CA LEU A 647 -17.97 2.71 -21.41
C LEU A 647 -19.35 3.03 -20.82
N GLY A 648 -20.26 2.07 -20.92
CA GLY A 648 -21.57 2.08 -20.30
C GLY A 648 -21.53 1.61 -18.84
N GLU A 649 -22.71 1.30 -18.30
CA GLU A 649 -22.89 0.92 -16.91
C GLU A 649 -23.41 -0.52 -16.80
N PRO A 650 -22.54 -1.51 -16.54
CA PRO A 650 -22.96 -2.90 -16.34
C PRO A 650 -24.04 -3.07 -15.27
N ALA A 651 -24.09 -2.19 -14.26
CA ALA A 651 -25.11 -2.24 -13.20
C ALA A 651 -26.54 -2.01 -13.71
N ARG A 652 -26.73 -1.50 -14.93
CA ARG A 652 -28.06 -1.40 -15.57
C ARG A 652 -28.55 -2.73 -16.12
N ILE A 653 -27.66 -3.72 -16.21
CA ILE A 653 -27.94 -5.08 -16.65
C ILE A 653 -28.03 -5.95 -15.40
N ASP A 654 -28.90 -6.96 -15.42
CA ASP A 654 -28.87 -7.99 -14.40
C ASP A 654 -27.58 -8.82 -14.55
N MET A 655 -26.51 -8.38 -13.89
CA MET A 655 -25.19 -9.01 -13.98
C MET A 655 -25.21 -10.43 -13.46
N GLN A 656 -26.05 -10.77 -12.48
CA GLN A 656 -26.16 -12.15 -12.02
C GLN A 656 -26.70 -13.05 -13.15
N GLN A 657 -27.65 -12.58 -13.96
CA GLN A 657 -28.12 -13.33 -15.13
C GLN A 657 -27.09 -13.40 -16.26
N VAL A 658 -26.26 -12.36 -16.46
CA VAL A 658 -25.13 -12.41 -17.40
C VAL A 658 -24.14 -13.51 -17.02
N TRP A 659 -23.78 -13.61 -15.74
CA TRP A 659 -22.89 -14.68 -15.27
C TRP A 659 -23.56 -16.06 -15.27
N ALA A 660 -24.87 -16.14 -15.01
CA ALA A 660 -25.63 -17.39 -15.13
C ALA A 660 -25.68 -17.90 -16.58
N GLU A 661 -25.84 -16.99 -17.55
CA GLU A 661 -25.75 -17.30 -18.98
C GLU A 661 -24.33 -17.80 -19.34
N ALA A 662 -23.28 -17.10 -18.90
CA ALA A 662 -21.90 -17.54 -19.10
C ALA A 662 -21.63 -18.92 -18.46
N HIS A 663 -22.25 -19.22 -17.31
CA HIS A 663 -22.18 -20.52 -16.67
C HIS A 663 -22.90 -21.61 -17.47
N ALA A 664 -24.05 -21.32 -18.06
CA ALA A 664 -24.73 -22.24 -18.96
C ALA A 664 -23.87 -22.57 -20.20
N LEU A 665 -23.21 -21.56 -20.79
CA LEU A 665 -22.28 -21.76 -21.91
C LEU A 665 -21.09 -22.66 -21.51
N TYR A 666 -20.51 -22.41 -20.34
CA TYR A 666 -19.46 -23.25 -19.76
C TYR A 666 -19.92 -24.71 -19.57
N CYS A 667 -21.10 -24.92 -18.98
CA CYS A 667 -21.67 -26.27 -18.80
C CYS A 667 -21.96 -26.98 -20.13
N ASN A 668 -22.27 -26.22 -21.18
CA ASN A 668 -22.47 -26.74 -22.54
C ASN A 668 -21.15 -27.01 -23.28
N GLY A 669 -20.00 -26.83 -22.62
CA GLY A 669 -18.68 -27.13 -23.16
C GLY A 669 -18.03 -25.99 -23.94
N GLU A 670 -18.59 -24.78 -23.90
CA GLU A 670 -17.92 -23.62 -24.49
C GLU A 670 -16.64 -23.29 -23.71
N THR A 671 -15.52 -23.18 -24.43
CA THR A 671 -14.21 -23.00 -23.80
C THR A 671 -13.94 -21.53 -23.46
N TRP A 672 -13.09 -21.27 -22.47
CA TRP A 672 -12.56 -19.93 -22.18
C TRP A 672 -11.23 -19.65 -22.88
N HIS A 673 -10.85 -20.51 -23.83
CA HIS A 673 -9.63 -20.36 -24.62
C HIS A 673 -9.97 -19.82 -25.99
N LEU A 674 -9.15 -18.90 -26.49
CA LEU A 674 -9.25 -18.47 -27.89
C LEU A 674 -8.89 -19.63 -28.81
N ALA A 675 -9.70 -19.84 -29.83
CA ALA A 675 -9.36 -20.69 -30.96
C ALA A 675 -8.17 -20.12 -31.75
N SER A 676 -7.58 -20.90 -32.65
CA SER A 676 -6.37 -20.47 -33.37
C SER A 676 -6.60 -19.22 -34.21
N ASP A 677 -7.72 -19.15 -34.92
CA ASP A 677 -8.15 -18.01 -35.72
C ASP A 677 -8.46 -16.77 -34.85
N GLU A 678 -9.11 -16.96 -33.70
CA GLU A 678 -9.38 -15.90 -32.72
C GLU A 678 -8.06 -15.33 -32.15
N LEU A 679 -7.08 -16.20 -31.91
CA LEU A 679 -5.74 -15.83 -31.44
C LEU A 679 -4.93 -15.07 -32.49
N ASP A 680 -5.04 -15.48 -33.76
CA ASP A 680 -4.38 -14.80 -34.88
C ASP A 680 -4.95 -13.39 -35.09
N ALA A 681 -6.27 -13.24 -35.01
CA ALA A 681 -6.94 -11.92 -35.07
C ALA A 681 -6.53 -11.01 -33.90
N LEU A 682 -6.44 -11.58 -32.69
CA LEU A 682 -5.92 -10.87 -31.52
C LEU A 682 -4.46 -10.44 -31.72
N ASN A 683 -3.60 -11.32 -32.23
CA ASN A 683 -2.18 -11.01 -32.47
C ASN A 683 -2.00 -9.91 -33.53
N ALA A 684 -2.83 -9.89 -34.56
CA ALA A 684 -2.83 -8.82 -35.56
C ALA A 684 -3.11 -7.46 -34.90
N THR A 685 -4.16 -7.39 -34.08
CA THR A 685 -4.55 -6.19 -33.31
C THR A 685 -3.45 -5.79 -32.33
N ASN A 686 -2.90 -6.74 -31.57
CA ASN A 686 -1.81 -6.51 -30.62
C ASN A 686 -0.54 -5.94 -31.28
N SER A 687 -0.28 -6.25 -32.55
CA SER A 687 0.90 -5.73 -33.25
C SER A 687 0.82 -4.22 -33.50
N GLU A 688 -0.40 -3.66 -33.56
CA GLU A 688 -0.64 -2.22 -33.70
C GLU A 688 -0.25 -1.45 -32.43
N HIS A 689 -0.25 -2.15 -31.29
CA HIS A 689 0.12 -1.64 -29.97
C HIS A 689 1.60 -1.85 -29.61
N GLU A 690 2.39 -2.47 -30.49
CA GLU A 690 3.83 -2.59 -30.31
C GLU A 690 4.51 -1.23 -30.57
N PRO A 691 5.45 -0.77 -29.73
CA PRO A 691 6.18 0.45 -30.03
C PRO A 691 6.96 0.29 -31.33
N ILE A 692 6.81 1.25 -32.24
CA ILE A 692 7.59 1.31 -33.48
C ILE A 692 9.06 1.48 -33.08
N SER A 693 9.88 0.50 -33.46
CA SER A 693 11.33 0.58 -33.27
C SER A 693 11.91 1.81 -33.99
N PRO A 694 12.86 2.55 -33.40
CA PRO A 694 13.58 3.61 -34.11
C PRO A 694 14.18 3.12 -35.43
N ILE A 695 14.66 1.86 -35.47
CA ILE A 695 15.21 1.24 -36.68
C ILE A 695 14.10 1.00 -37.71
N ALA A 696 12.94 0.53 -37.27
CA ALA A 696 11.77 0.33 -38.11
C ALA A 696 11.32 1.64 -38.79
N GLU A 697 11.27 2.73 -38.02
CA GLU A 697 10.89 4.05 -38.55
C GLU A 697 11.91 4.56 -39.58
N LEU A 698 13.20 4.37 -39.31
CA LEU A 698 14.25 4.73 -40.26
C LEU A 698 14.17 3.90 -41.55
N ILE A 699 13.84 2.61 -41.45
CA ILE A 699 13.60 1.71 -42.60
C ILE A 699 12.41 2.18 -43.44
N ASP A 700 11.28 2.51 -42.82
CA ASP A 700 10.06 2.97 -43.52
C ASP A 700 10.24 4.33 -44.20
N ARG A 701 11.10 5.17 -43.64
CA ARG A 701 11.46 6.48 -44.19
C ARG A 701 12.45 6.38 -45.33
N HIS A 702 13.41 5.46 -45.25
CA HIS A 702 14.53 5.37 -46.19
C HIS A 702 14.17 4.64 -47.49
N PHE A 703 13.38 3.57 -47.41
CA PHE A 703 13.03 2.73 -48.57
C PHE A 703 11.65 3.05 -49.12
N ASP A 704 11.48 2.89 -50.44
CA ASP A 704 10.22 3.15 -51.13
C ASP A 704 9.31 1.92 -51.15
N TRP A 705 8.54 1.78 -50.07
CA TRP A 705 7.60 0.69 -49.89
C TRP A 705 6.31 0.81 -50.73
N SER A 706 6.12 1.93 -51.46
CA SER A 706 4.97 2.09 -52.36
C SER A 706 5.08 1.24 -53.64
N LEU A 707 6.28 0.74 -53.94
CA LEU A 707 6.52 -0.09 -55.11
C LEU A 707 6.05 -1.54 -54.89
N PRO A 708 5.45 -2.19 -55.91
CA PRO A 708 5.04 -3.59 -55.84
C PRO A 708 6.21 -4.53 -55.49
N ALA A 709 5.90 -5.67 -54.85
CA ALA A 709 6.91 -6.60 -54.33
C ALA A 709 7.85 -7.21 -55.39
N GLU A 710 7.49 -7.14 -56.68
CA GLU A 710 8.31 -7.54 -57.82
C GLU A 710 9.44 -6.55 -58.15
N HIS A 711 9.30 -5.28 -57.76
CA HIS A 711 10.32 -4.24 -57.94
C HIS A 711 11.37 -4.21 -56.81
N ARG A 712 11.20 -5.03 -55.78
CA ARG A 712 12.15 -5.18 -54.68
C ARG A 712 13.25 -6.16 -55.10
N SER A 713 14.24 -5.66 -55.82
CA SER A 713 15.29 -6.47 -56.44
C SER A 713 16.69 -6.18 -55.90
N THR A 714 16.86 -5.16 -55.05
CA THR A 714 18.17 -4.73 -54.57
C THR A 714 18.61 -5.60 -53.39
N PRO A 715 19.70 -6.37 -53.48
CA PRO A 715 20.13 -7.24 -52.40
C PRO A 715 20.84 -6.45 -51.28
N TYR A 716 20.35 -6.56 -50.06
CA TYR A 716 21.02 -6.07 -48.84
C TYR A 716 21.27 -7.22 -47.86
N ARG A 717 22.43 -7.26 -47.22
CA ARG A 717 22.66 -8.04 -46.00
C ARG A 717 21.96 -7.35 -44.82
N ALA A 718 21.62 -8.12 -43.78
CA ALA A 718 20.97 -7.57 -42.58
C ALA A 718 21.74 -6.38 -41.97
N THR A 719 23.07 -6.45 -41.92
CA THR A 719 23.95 -5.36 -41.48
C THR A 719 23.88 -4.15 -42.40
N GLU A 720 23.79 -4.35 -43.71
CA GLU A 720 23.71 -3.28 -44.71
C GLU A 720 22.37 -2.54 -44.63
N ILE A 721 21.28 -3.23 -44.26
CA ILE A 721 19.98 -2.57 -44.00
C ILE A 721 20.12 -1.57 -42.86
N ALA A 722 20.71 -1.99 -41.73
CA ALA A 722 20.90 -1.14 -40.55
C ALA A 722 21.82 0.07 -40.88
N ILE A 723 22.91 -0.15 -41.61
CA ILE A 723 23.82 0.92 -42.04
C ILE A 723 23.12 1.89 -43.00
N ALA A 724 22.36 1.36 -43.96
CA ALA A 724 21.70 2.18 -44.98
C ALA A 724 20.73 3.20 -44.38
N VAL A 725 20.13 2.88 -43.24
CA VAL A 725 19.14 3.73 -42.56
C VAL A 725 19.77 4.65 -41.50
N GLY A 726 21.10 4.73 -41.43
CA GLY A 726 21.83 5.69 -40.61
C GLY A 726 22.44 5.15 -39.31
N ILE A 727 22.59 3.83 -39.16
CA ILE A 727 23.26 3.21 -38.01
C ILE A 727 24.71 2.89 -38.37
N ASP A 728 25.65 3.77 -38.04
CA ASP A 728 27.05 3.68 -38.47
C ASP A 728 27.77 2.40 -38.01
N LYS A 729 27.46 1.92 -36.79
CA LYS A 729 28.07 0.72 -36.20
C LYS A 729 26.98 -0.19 -35.60
N PRO A 730 26.25 -0.95 -36.44
CA PRO A 730 25.14 -1.74 -35.97
C PRO A 730 25.64 -2.91 -35.12
N ASN A 731 25.10 -3.04 -33.91
CA ASN A 731 25.38 -4.18 -33.05
C ASN A 731 24.50 -5.38 -33.49
N ARG A 732 24.73 -6.58 -32.93
CA ARG A 732 23.99 -7.79 -33.31
C ARG A 732 22.47 -7.68 -33.11
N ARG A 733 22.00 -6.88 -32.16
CA ARG A 733 20.57 -6.62 -31.94
C ARG A 733 20.00 -5.78 -33.08
N ASP A 734 20.66 -4.68 -33.45
CA ASP A 734 20.21 -3.78 -34.52
C ASP A 734 20.05 -4.52 -35.86
N VAL A 735 21.01 -5.40 -36.15
CA VAL A 735 21.01 -6.26 -37.35
C VAL A 735 19.85 -7.24 -37.36
N ASN A 736 19.62 -7.93 -36.23
CA ASN A 736 18.53 -8.89 -36.10
C ASN A 736 17.16 -8.20 -36.19
N GLU A 737 17.04 -7.02 -35.58
CA GLU A 737 15.83 -6.21 -35.53
C GLU A 737 15.45 -5.69 -36.92
N ALA A 738 16.41 -5.11 -37.67
CA ALA A 738 16.21 -4.68 -39.05
C ALA A 738 15.77 -5.84 -39.95
N ALA A 739 16.45 -6.99 -39.84
CA ALA A 739 16.14 -8.19 -40.64
C ALA A 739 14.77 -8.78 -40.32
N ALA A 740 14.39 -8.84 -39.05
CA ALA A 740 13.09 -9.34 -38.62
C ALA A 740 11.96 -8.40 -39.05
N TYR A 741 12.18 -7.09 -38.93
CA TYR A 741 11.19 -6.07 -39.26
C TYR A 741 10.79 -6.09 -40.74
N VAL A 742 11.75 -6.09 -41.66
CA VAL A 742 11.46 -6.06 -43.12
C VAL A 742 10.72 -7.32 -43.59
N VAL A 743 10.94 -8.46 -42.93
CA VAL A 743 10.20 -9.70 -43.22
C VAL A 743 8.80 -9.63 -42.60
N LYS A 744 8.69 -9.31 -41.30
CA LYS A 744 7.40 -9.30 -40.58
C LYS A 744 6.43 -8.26 -41.14
N ARG A 745 6.91 -7.04 -41.43
CA ARG A 745 6.06 -5.89 -41.79
C ARG A 745 5.77 -5.79 -43.28
N HIS A 746 6.77 -6.10 -44.12
CA HIS A 746 6.74 -5.85 -45.55
C HIS A 746 6.81 -7.11 -46.40
N ASP A 747 6.91 -8.30 -45.81
CA ASP A 747 7.04 -9.58 -46.53
C ASP A 747 8.23 -9.60 -47.52
N VAL A 748 9.38 -9.08 -47.07
CA VAL A 748 10.59 -9.04 -47.91
C VAL A 748 11.17 -10.44 -48.15
N ARG A 749 11.29 -10.81 -49.43
CA ARG A 749 11.90 -12.07 -49.87
C ARG A 749 13.40 -12.11 -49.60
N THR A 750 13.91 -13.32 -49.33
CA THR A 750 15.34 -13.55 -49.08
C THR A 750 15.95 -14.47 -50.14
N LYS A 751 17.25 -14.28 -50.45
CA LYS A 751 18.00 -15.09 -51.43
C LYS A 751 19.40 -15.38 -50.89
N LEU A 752 19.99 -16.49 -51.31
CA LEU A 752 21.41 -16.80 -51.07
C LEU A 752 22.23 -16.38 -52.30
N ILE A 753 23.28 -15.59 -52.11
CA ILE A 753 24.12 -15.05 -53.19
C ILE A 753 25.60 -15.37 -52.93
N GLY A 754 26.36 -15.64 -54.00
CA GLY A 754 27.81 -15.86 -53.98
C GLY A 754 28.25 -17.28 -53.61
N LYS A 755 29.56 -17.55 -53.73
CA LYS A 755 30.18 -18.87 -53.43
C LYS A 755 30.02 -19.29 -51.96
N GLU A 756 29.95 -18.32 -51.05
CA GLU A 756 29.78 -18.53 -49.60
C GLU A 756 28.30 -18.63 -49.16
N ARG A 757 27.34 -18.58 -50.10
CA ARG A 757 25.89 -18.63 -49.83
C ARG A 757 25.44 -17.61 -48.77
N ALA A 758 25.83 -16.35 -48.93
CA ALA A 758 25.41 -15.28 -48.02
C ALA A 758 23.91 -14.95 -48.18
N LYS A 759 23.15 -14.91 -47.08
CA LYS A 759 21.73 -14.53 -47.08
C LYS A 759 21.56 -13.02 -47.23
N VAL A 760 20.76 -12.63 -48.21
CA VAL A 760 20.36 -11.24 -48.48
C VAL A 760 18.85 -11.08 -48.51
N TRP A 761 18.39 -9.88 -48.23
CA TRP A 761 17.00 -9.42 -48.29
C TRP A 761 16.84 -8.52 -49.51
N LEU A 762 15.79 -8.77 -50.31
CA LEU A 762 15.54 -8.03 -51.53
C LEU A 762 14.71 -6.78 -51.21
N MET A 763 15.38 -5.64 -51.12
CA MET A 763 14.81 -4.37 -50.68
C MET A 763 14.33 -3.51 -51.86
N PRO A 764 13.33 -2.63 -51.66
CA PRO A 764 13.00 -1.60 -52.63
C PRO A 764 14.12 -0.57 -52.80
N PRO A 765 14.11 0.26 -53.86
CA PRO A 765 14.99 1.41 -53.97
C PRO A 765 14.73 2.44 -52.84
N ARG A 766 15.67 3.36 -52.64
CA ARG A 766 15.52 4.45 -51.65
C ARG A 766 14.44 5.43 -52.11
N LYS A 767 13.68 5.99 -51.17
CA LYS A 767 12.77 7.12 -51.46
C LYS A 767 13.62 8.29 -51.96
N ARG A 768 13.32 8.80 -53.15
CA ARG A 768 13.95 10.03 -53.66
C ARG A 768 13.47 11.20 -52.80
N SER A 769 14.41 11.93 -52.17
CA SER A 769 14.07 13.18 -51.50
C SER A 769 13.91 14.29 -52.55
N ALA A 770 13.03 15.25 -52.30
CA ALA A 770 12.82 16.41 -53.18
C ALA A 770 14.05 17.36 -53.28
N ALA A 771 15.16 17.05 -52.63
CA ALA A 771 16.37 17.89 -52.58
C ALA A 771 17.45 17.52 -53.61
N ASP A 772 17.30 16.46 -54.40
CA ASP A 772 18.31 16.03 -55.39
C ASP A 772 18.16 16.69 -56.79
N HIS A 773 17.52 17.86 -56.86
CA HIS A 773 17.52 18.71 -58.06
C HIS A 773 18.27 20.02 -57.80
N ALA A 774 19.61 19.96 -57.82
CA ALA A 774 20.47 20.99 -58.44
C ALA A 774 21.94 20.71 -58.11
N ALA A 775 22.62 20.00 -59.02
CA ALA A 775 24.03 20.22 -59.28
C ALA A 775 24.25 19.88 -60.77
N GLY A 776 23.80 20.78 -61.65
CA GLY A 776 24.35 20.87 -62.99
C GLY A 776 25.81 21.35 -62.89
N PRO A 777 26.69 20.98 -63.84
CA PRO A 777 28.10 21.24 -63.69
C PRO A 777 28.40 22.72 -63.93
N PHE A 778 29.31 23.26 -63.10
CA PHE A 778 29.87 24.62 -63.02
C PHE A 778 29.31 25.51 -61.90
#